data_AF-A0A2V8GY21-F1
#
_entry.id   AF-A0A2V8GY21-F1
#
_cell.length_a   1.000
_cell.length_b   1.000
_cell.length_c   1.000
_cell.angle_alpha   90.00
_cell.angle_beta   90.00
_cell.angle_gamma   90.00
#
_symmetry.space_group_name_H-M   'P 1'
#
loop_
_entity.id
_entity.type
_entity.pdbx_description
1 polymer ?
#
loop_
_entity_poly.entity_id
_entity_poly.type
_entity_poly.pdbx_seq_one_letter_code
_entity_poly.pdbx_strand_id
1 'polypeptide(L)'
;MSSETPNEGGHKKPPIPTPAKRIPALNIEKRGDRLYEVIYLHKWFAISSILLFLFTVAMVLVDYSREWKRYQREFVRLQIQRTERDRQQVLSSLDRAKFQQLQQQLQQARAQQQQNEAQIDKIQKQLGDLNAKYYAADENYRFAKAVYDSDKYEYEEAAAYKRSNAQRLFEKLKETGKRMNDYKAQGEKLTLDIRQANAELDKYVGKRNEIQKDLDTMSTDYTRLTTRLYTLNPGIIVTSFRNAPVFDFMNPSERINQIIVNNLYNDQPFKAIPRVDRCTTCHLGIDQKTYQDAAQPFKTHPNLELYLASSSPHPMESFGCTTCHAGLDRATSFQNAGHMPRSEEQRKEWQKKYSWHEQEFLETPMLTMNNIEAGCYKCHNASPEVPQAAALNGGRDLIRIYGCFGCHKLPGYENIRKVGPDLSTVSGKLTKQWVRKWLENPKEFKSQARMPQFWWNSNNSGRPDWDKRNAAEINAITEYLWSKSKPKELPPGRTNGNAAAGKQIVETVGCFGCHAIGPIQEAANQTQIRRRHGFNLENQGSKVSQSWIYNWVKDPTQVWPDTKMPSLRLTEEEAANVAAYLSSLKNPEWEQKPLPEIDQAALDDVTVEFLRTNSTDIEAREKLKGMTEEQKNLYTGERLISRYGCFGCHNVPGFEKAQPIGTELTEAGSK
;
A
#
# COMPACT_ATOMS: atom_id res chain seq x y z
N MET A 1 -38.34 -28.78 -72.64
CA MET A 1 -37.53 -28.04 -73.61
C MET A 1 -36.12 -28.58 -73.43
N SER A 2 -35.67 -29.62 -74.16
CA SER A 2 -35.67 -29.76 -75.64
C SER A 2 -34.83 -28.64 -76.25
N SER A 3 -33.76 -28.86 -77.03
CA SER A 3 -33.08 -30.08 -77.51
C SER A 3 -31.56 -29.75 -77.71
N GLU A 4 -30.64 -30.49 -78.36
CA GLU A 4 -30.69 -31.65 -79.27
C GLU A 4 -29.41 -32.52 -79.16
N THR A 5 -28.86 -33.07 -80.25
CA THR A 5 -27.73 -34.03 -80.28
C THR A 5 -26.60 -33.62 -81.28
N PRO A 6 -25.72 -34.50 -81.82
CA PRO A 6 -24.33 -34.64 -81.37
C PRO A 6 -23.26 -34.45 -82.48
N ASN A 7 -21.97 -34.55 -82.15
CA ASN A 7 -20.99 -35.14 -83.09
C ASN A 7 -19.71 -35.72 -82.45
N GLU A 8 -19.05 -36.62 -83.16
CA GLU A 8 -17.93 -37.47 -82.74
C GLU A 8 -16.54 -36.82 -82.89
N GLY A 9 -15.49 -37.41 -82.29
CA GLY A 9 -14.15 -36.81 -82.31
C GLY A 9 -12.95 -37.64 -81.83
N GLY A 10 -12.74 -38.85 -82.37
CA GLY A 10 -11.40 -39.43 -82.56
C GLY A 10 -10.58 -39.92 -81.35
N HIS A 11 -10.37 -41.24 -81.27
CA HIS A 11 -9.46 -41.88 -80.30
C HIS A 11 -7.98 -41.45 -80.45
N LYS A 12 -7.32 -41.12 -79.34
CA LYS A 12 -5.87 -41.28 -79.16
C LYS A 12 -5.60 -42.20 -77.98
N LYS A 13 -4.83 -43.29 -78.20
CA LYS A 13 -4.42 -44.24 -77.15
C LYS A 13 -3.37 -43.61 -76.22
N PRO A 14 -3.58 -43.59 -74.89
CA PRO A 14 -2.50 -43.45 -73.92
C PRO A 14 -1.68 -44.76 -73.84
N PRO A 15 -0.40 -44.71 -73.43
CA PRO A 15 0.53 -45.83 -73.54
C PRO A 15 0.31 -46.95 -72.50
N ILE A 16 0.84 -48.13 -72.84
CA ILE A 16 0.87 -49.35 -72.01
C ILE A 16 1.61 -49.07 -70.68
N PRO A 17 1.04 -49.42 -69.51
CA PRO A 17 1.77 -49.33 -68.24
C PRO A 17 2.92 -50.34 -68.23
N THR A 18 4.13 -49.86 -67.92
CA THR A 18 5.33 -50.69 -67.80
C THR A 18 5.21 -51.69 -66.64
N PRO A 19 5.79 -52.91 -66.77
CA PRO A 19 5.70 -53.92 -65.73
C PRO A 19 6.35 -53.44 -64.43
N ALA A 20 5.74 -53.80 -63.30
CA ALA A 20 6.21 -53.41 -61.98
C ALA A 20 7.70 -53.76 -61.79
N LYS A 21 8.50 -52.76 -61.39
CA LYS A 21 9.90 -53.00 -60.98
C LYS A 21 9.91 -54.04 -59.88
N ARG A 22 10.63 -55.14 -60.10
CA ARG A 22 10.96 -56.09 -59.03
C ARG A 22 11.55 -55.30 -57.86
N ILE A 23 10.99 -55.48 -56.67
CA ILE A 23 11.62 -55.00 -55.44
C ILE A 23 13.02 -55.67 -55.40
N PRO A 24 14.12 -54.90 -55.30
CA PRO A 24 15.45 -55.50 -55.24
C PRO A 24 15.53 -56.37 -53.98
N ALA A 25 16.04 -57.59 -54.14
CA ALA A 25 16.22 -58.50 -53.03
C ALA A 25 17.07 -57.84 -51.94
N LEU A 26 16.54 -57.78 -50.72
CA LEU A 26 17.32 -57.39 -49.54
C LEU A 26 18.51 -58.35 -49.43
N ASN A 27 19.71 -57.79 -49.44
CA ASN A 27 20.94 -58.56 -49.50
C ASN A 27 21.29 -59.12 -48.10
N ILE A 28 20.69 -60.27 -47.77
CA ILE A 28 20.70 -60.88 -46.43
C ILE A 28 22.11 -61.35 -46.01
N GLU A 29 22.99 -61.71 -46.96
CA GLU A 29 24.31 -62.28 -46.67
C GLU A 29 25.27 -61.35 -45.91
N LYS A 30 25.07 -60.03 -45.98
CA LYS A 30 25.83 -59.05 -45.16
C LYS A 30 25.14 -58.66 -43.84
N ARG A 31 23.93 -59.14 -43.57
CA ARG A 31 23.10 -58.70 -42.42
C ARG A 31 22.97 -59.69 -41.27
N GLY A 32 23.26 -60.99 -41.47
CA GLY A 32 23.37 -62.01 -40.42
C GLY A 32 22.26 -61.99 -39.36
N ASP A 33 21.10 -62.56 -39.68
CA ASP A 33 19.88 -62.69 -38.84
C ASP A 33 19.29 -61.39 -38.25
N ARG A 34 19.86 -60.22 -38.56
CA ARG A 34 19.41 -58.93 -38.01
C ARG A 34 18.66 -58.13 -39.06
N LEU A 35 17.45 -57.68 -38.71
CA LEU A 35 16.59 -56.85 -39.59
C LEU A 35 17.27 -55.54 -40.02
N TYR A 36 18.21 -55.03 -39.21
CA TYR A 36 18.86 -53.73 -39.36
C TYR A 36 20.39 -53.85 -39.39
N GLU A 37 21.05 -52.95 -40.12
CA GLU A 37 22.50 -52.83 -40.12
C GLU A 37 23.00 -52.15 -38.83
N VAL A 38 23.55 -52.98 -37.94
CA VAL A 38 23.95 -52.63 -36.57
C VAL A 38 24.86 -51.40 -36.50
N ILE A 39 25.77 -51.22 -37.46
CA ILE A 39 26.68 -50.05 -37.51
C ILE A 39 25.90 -48.75 -37.75
N TYR A 40 24.90 -48.75 -38.63
CA TYR A 40 24.06 -47.56 -38.86
C TYR A 40 23.12 -47.30 -37.69
N LEU A 41 22.58 -48.34 -37.08
CA LEU A 41 21.76 -48.22 -35.86
C LEU A 41 22.57 -47.60 -34.71
N HIS A 42 23.80 -48.06 -34.45
CA HIS A 42 24.67 -47.47 -33.43
C HIS A 42 25.08 -46.03 -33.74
N LYS A 43 25.35 -45.69 -35.02
CA LYS A 43 25.63 -44.30 -35.42
C LYS A 43 24.44 -43.37 -35.15
N TRP A 44 23.23 -43.76 -35.57
CA TRP A 44 22.04 -42.96 -35.33
C TRP A 44 21.66 -42.89 -33.85
N PHE A 45 21.85 -43.96 -33.08
CA PHE A 45 21.67 -43.97 -31.63
C PHE A 45 22.66 -43.05 -30.91
N ALA A 46 23.93 -43.04 -31.33
CA ALA A 46 24.93 -42.13 -30.78
C ALA A 46 24.59 -40.66 -31.11
N ILE A 47 24.20 -40.37 -32.36
CA ILE A 47 23.77 -39.02 -32.78
C ILE A 47 22.53 -38.57 -32.01
N SER A 48 21.50 -39.41 -31.89
CA SER A 48 20.27 -39.04 -31.16
C SER A 48 20.52 -38.90 -29.66
N SER A 49 21.41 -39.71 -29.07
CA SER A 49 21.82 -39.57 -27.66
C SER A 49 22.60 -38.28 -27.41
N ILE A 50 23.52 -37.89 -28.31
CA ILE A 50 24.24 -36.61 -28.23
C ILE A 50 23.27 -35.43 -28.38
N LEU A 51 22.35 -35.48 -29.35
CA LEU A 51 21.34 -34.44 -29.54
C LEU A 51 20.43 -34.33 -28.31
N LEU A 52 19.93 -35.45 -27.79
CA LEU A 52 19.11 -35.47 -26.57
C LEU A 52 19.87 -34.87 -25.39
N PHE A 53 21.13 -35.25 -25.17
CA PHE A 53 21.97 -34.67 -24.12
C PHE A 53 22.14 -33.15 -24.29
N LEU A 54 22.45 -32.68 -25.50
CA LEU A 54 22.59 -31.24 -25.79
C LEU A 54 21.27 -30.48 -25.58
N PHE A 55 20.12 -31.04 -25.99
CA PHE A 55 18.79 -30.45 -25.73
C PHE A 55 18.44 -30.46 -24.24
N THR A 56 18.76 -31.51 -23.49
CA THR A 56 18.56 -31.56 -22.03
C THR A 56 19.43 -30.52 -21.32
N VAL A 57 20.71 -30.39 -21.69
CA VAL A 57 21.60 -29.36 -21.15
C VAL A 57 21.08 -27.95 -21.51
N ALA A 58 20.67 -27.73 -22.76
CA ALA A 58 20.09 -26.44 -23.17
C ALA A 58 18.80 -26.11 -22.39
N MET A 59 17.90 -27.08 -22.20
CA MET A 59 16.68 -26.92 -21.39
C MET A 59 17.01 -26.55 -19.94
N VAL A 60 17.96 -27.25 -19.31
CA VAL A 60 18.40 -26.96 -17.94
C VAL A 60 19.01 -25.55 -17.85
N LEU A 61 19.85 -25.16 -18.81
CA LEU A 61 20.45 -23.82 -18.83
C LEU A 61 19.40 -22.72 -19.03
N VAL A 62 18.42 -22.92 -19.91
CA VAL A 62 17.30 -22.00 -20.14
C VAL A 62 16.46 -21.85 -18.87
N ASP A 63 16.03 -22.96 -18.27
CA ASP A 63 15.21 -22.92 -17.03
C ASP A 63 15.99 -22.31 -15.85
N TYR A 64 17.30 -22.56 -15.77
CA TYR A 64 18.16 -21.97 -14.75
C TYR A 64 18.42 -20.47 -14.95
N SER A 65 18.29 -19.95 -16.19
CA SER A 65 18.55 -18.56 -16.59
C SER A 65 17.40 -17.57 -16.26
N ARG A 66 16.78 -17.72 -15.09
CA ARG A 66 15.65 -16.89 -14.64
C ARG A 66 15.99 -15.39 -14.58
N GLU A 67 15.02 -14.56 -14.98
CA GLU A 67 15.15 -13.09 -15.09
C GLU A 67 15.71 -12.43 -13.82
N TRP A 68 15.23 -12.82 -12.64
CA TRP A 68 15.64 -12.23 -11.36
C TRP A 68 17.16 -12.25 -11.11
N LYS A 69 17.88 -13.26 -11.60
CA LYS A 69 19.35 -13.37 -11.47
C LYS A 69 20.08 -12.19 -12.09
N ARG A 70 19.53 -11.62 -13.18
CA ARG A 70 20.06 -10.43 -13.84
C ARG A 70 20.10 -9.24 -12.87
N TYR A 71 19.00 -9.00 -12.17
CA TYR A 71 18.90 -7.89 -11.21
C TYR A 71 19.89 -8.04 -10.05
N GLN A 72 20.10 -9.27 -9.55
CA GLN A 72 21.11 -9.50 -8.50
C GLN A 72 22.54 -9.24 -9.00
N ARG A 73 22.88 -9.71 -10.21
CA ARG A 73 24.18 -9.42 -10.85
C ARG A 73 24.39 -7.94 -11.16
N GLU A 74 23.33 -7.19 -11.48
CA GLU A 74 23.37 -5.74 -11.66
C GLU A 74 23.56 -5.02 -10.32
N PHE A 75 22.86 -5.45 -9.26
CA PHE A 75 23.04 -4.88 -7.92
C PHE A 75 24.43 -5.16 -7.35
N VAL A 76 24.95 -6.38 -7.44
CA VAL A 76 26.33 -6.70 -6.99
C VAL A 76 27.37 -5.83 -7.71
N ARG A 77 27.20 -5.56 -9.01
CA ARG A 77 28.05 -4.62 -9.75
C ARG A 77 27.95 -3.18 -9.18
N LEU A 78 26.74 -2.71 -8.85
CA LEU A 78 26.54 -1.43 -8.18
C LEU A 78 27.19 -1.40 -6.78
N GLN A 79 27.10 -2.49 -6.01
CA GLN A 79 27.76 -2.61 -4.70
C GLN A 79 29.28 -2.56 -4.82
N ILE A 80 29.88 -3.24 -5.81
CA ILE A 80 31.32 -3.21 -6.08
C ILE A 80 31.76 -1.78 -6.46
N GLN A 81 31.09 -1.15 -7.43
CA GLN A 81 31.42 0.21 -7.88
C GLN A 81 31.37 1.23 -6.74
N ARG A 82 30.36 1.12 -5.86
CA ARG A 82 30.26 2.00 -4.69
C ARG A 82 31.31 1.69 -3.64
N THR A 83 31.48 0.43 -3.26
CA THR A 83 32.46 0.03 -2.23
C THR A 83 33.88 0.40 -2.66
N GLU A 84 34.19 0.33 -3.95
CA GLU A 84 35.47 0.79 -4.50
C GLU A 84 35.64 2.32 -4.44
N ARG A 85 34.58 3.10 -4.75
CA ARG A 85 34.59 4.56 -4.56
C ARG A 85 34.79 4.94 -3.08
N ASP A 86 34.03 4.32 -2.19
CA ASP A 86 34.12 4.53 -0.74
C ASP A 86 35.54 4.18 -0.23
N ARG A 87 36.13 3.08 -0.73
CA ARG A 87 37.51 2.66 -0.42
C ARG A 87 38.55 3.65 -0.92
N GLN A 88 38.38 4.18 -2.14
CA GLN A 88 39.26 5.21 -2.70
C GLN A 88 39.17 6.53 -1.91
N GLN A 89 37.97 6.91 -1.44
CA GLN A 89 37.76 8.07 -0.59
C GLN A 89 38.44 7.90 0.79
N VAL A 90 38.30 6.74 1.42
CA VAL A 90 39.03 6.44 2.66
C VAL A 90 40.55 6.49 2.41
N LEU A 91 41.03 5.90 1.30
CA LEU A 91 42.45 5.90 0.91
C LEU A 91 43.01 7.31 0.58
N SER A 92 42.18 8.26 0.19
CA SER A 92 42.60 9.66 -0.02
C SER A 92 42.58 10.47 1.28
N SER A 93 41.71 10.13 2.23
CA SER A 93 41.67 10.75 3.57
C SER A 93 42.74 10.24 4.56
N LEU A 94 43.40 9.12 4.25
CA LEU A 94 44.48 8.57 5.07
C LEU A 94 45.74 9.44 5.00
N ASP A 95 46.26 9.82 6.17
CA ASP A 95 47.59 10.42 6.30
C ASP A 95 48.66 9.38 5.92
N ARG A 96 49.11 9.46 4.66
CA ARG A 96 50.11 8.56 4.09
C ARG A 96 51.48 8.71 4.75
N ALA A 97 51.84 9.91 5.21
CA ALA A 97 53.11 10.16 5.87
C ALA A 97 53.14 9.46 7.24
N LYS A 98 52.10 9.68 8.06
CA LYS A 98 51.94 8.99 9.34
C LYS A 98 51.82 7.47 9.17
N PHE A 99 51.08 7.00 8.18
CA PHE A 99 50.95 5.56 7.90
C PHE A 99 52.30 4.92 7.52
N GLN A 100 53.08 5.54 6.62
CA GLN A 100 54.42 5.08 6.27
C GLN A 100 55.39 5.13 7.46
N GLN A 101 55.34 6.20 8.27
CA GLN A 101 56.13 6.34 9.49
C GLN A 101 55.83 5.21 10.48
N LEU A 102 54.55 4.94 10.76
CA LEU A 102 54.13 3.85 11.64
C LEU A 102 54.53 2.47 11.07
N GLN A 103 54.47 2.25 9.74
CA GLN A 103 54.97 1.02 9.12
C GLN A 103 56.49 0.83 9.32
N GLN A 104 57.28 1.89 9.17
CA GLN A 104 58.73 1.86 9.42
C GLN A 104 59.03 1.60 10.91
N GLN A 105 58.32 2.28 11.82
CA GLN A 105 58.45 2.06 13.26
C GLN A 105 58.03 0.64 13.66
N LEU A 106 57.00 0.07 13.03
CA LEU A 106 56.59 -1.31 13.22
C LEU A 106 57.67 -2.30 12.77
N GLN A 107 58.31 -2.05 11.62
CA GLN A 107 59.42 -2.87 11.13
C GLN A 107 60.62 -2.83 12.09
N GLN A 108 60.97 -1.65 12.59
CA GLN A 108 62.02 -1.47 13.61
C GLN A 108 61.67 -2.21 14.92
N ALA A 109 60.43 -2.07 15.40
CA ALA A 109 59.96 -2.77 16.60
C ALA A 109 59.93 -4.30 16.43
N ARG A 110 59.59 -4.80 15.23
CA ARG A 110 59.67 -6.23 14.90
C ARG A 110 61.11 -6.75 14.87
N ALA A 111 62.05 -5.97 14.32
CA ALA A 111 63.47 -6.33 14.35
C ALA A 111 64.03 -6.35 15.79
N GLN A 112 63.65 -5.37 16.62
CA GLN A 112 63.98 -5.35 18.05
C GLN A 112 63.36 -6.54 18.81
N GLN A 113 62.13 -6.93 18.47
CA GLN A 113 61.49 -8.13 19.01
C GLN A 113 62.28 -9.40 18.63
N GLN A 114 62.67 -9.55 17.36
CA GLN A 114 63.42 -10.69 16.86
C GLN A 114 64.81 -10.82 17.51
N GLN A 115 65.49 -9.70 17.78
CA GLN A 115 66.75 -9.70 18.54
C GLN A 115 66.60 -10.22 19.98
N ASN A 116 65.38 -10.21 20.54
CA ASN A 116 65.07 -10.66 21.90
C ASN A 116 64.19 -11.93 21.91
N GLU A 117 64.06 -12.63 20.78
CA GLU A 117 63.14 -13.77 20.59
C GLU A 117 63.31 -14.85 21.67
N ALA A 118 64.54 -15.31 21.92
CA ALA A 118 64.83 -16.30 22.96
C ALA A 118 64.45 -15.84 24.39
N GLN A 119 64.47 -14.53 24.67
CA GLN A 119 64.09 -13.97 25.97
C GLN A 119 62.56 -13.86 26.07
N ILE A 120 61.89 -13.51 24.97
CA ILE A 120 60.42 -13.48 24.84
C ILE A 120 59.85 -14.88 25.02
N ASP A 121 60.38 -15.89 24.32
CA ASP A 121 59.96 -17.28 24.42
C ASP A 121 60.11 -17.82 25.85
N LYS A 122 61.20 -17.44 26.54
CA LYS A 122 61.42 -17.77 27.95
C LYS A 122 60.35 -17.15 28.86
N ILE A 123 60.01 -15.88 28.66
CA ILE A 123 58.94 -15.20 29.43
C ILE A 123 57.56 -15.77 29.10
N GLN A 124 57.28 -16.09 27.84
CA GLN A 124 56.03 -16.72 27.41
C GLN A 124 55.88 -18.14 27.99
N LYS A 125 56.95 -18.93 28.03
CA LYS A 125 56.95 -20.23 28.70
C LYS A 125 56.71 -20.09 30.20
N GLN A 126 57.38 -19.14 30.87
CA GLN A 126 57.14 -18.82 32.27
C GLN A 126 55.69 -18.39 32.52
N LEU A 127 55.10 -17.58 31.64
CA LEU A 127 53.67 -17.23 31.70
C LEU A 127 52.77 -18.45 31.51
N GLY A 128 53.10 -19.37 30.61
CA GLY A 128 52.40 -20.65 30.47
C GLY A 128 52.41 -21.46 31.77
N ASP A 129 53.59 -21.65 32.36
CA ASP A 129 53.76 -22.38 33.63
C ASP A 129 53.04 -21.70 34.81
N LEU A 130 53.08 -20.36 34.87
CA LEU A 130 52.38 -19.58 35.89
C LEU A 130 50.85 -19.64 35.73
N ASN A 131 50.34 -19.54 34.51
CA ASN A 131 48.90 -19.65 34.23
C ASN A 131 48.38 -21.06 34.54
N ALA A 132 49.14 -22.11 34.22
CA ALA A 132 48.79 -23.49 34.58
C ALA A 132 48.72 -23.69 36.11
N LYS A 133 49.69 -23.13 36.86
CA LYS A 133 49.68 -23.13 38.33
C LYS A 133 48.52 -22.31 38.89
N TYR A 134 48.22 -21.15 38.31
CA TYR A 134 47.08 -20.32 38.72
C TYR A 134 45.75 -21.04 38.49
N TYR A 135 45.58 -21.69 37.34
CA TYR A 135 44.39 -22.49 37.03
C TYR A 135 44.17 -23.60 38.07
N ALA A 136 45.22 -24.36 38.38
CA ALA A 136 45.15 -25.39 39.42
C ALA A 136 44.87 -24.81 40.83
N ALA A 137 45.42 -23.63 41.16
CA ALA A 137 45.16 -22.96 42.44
C ALA A 137 43.72 -22.43 42.55
N ASP A 138 43.18 -21.84 41.48
CA ASP A 138 41.79 -21.37 41.40
C ASP A 138 40.80 -22.55 41.47
N GLU A 139 41.05 -23.63 40.74
CA GLU A 139 40.25 -24.86 40.81
C GLU A 139 40.22 -25.42 42.24
N ASN A 140 41.39 -25.57 42.89
CA ASN A 140 41.48 -26.02 44.28
C ASN A 140 40.80 -25.04 45.26
N TYR A 141 40.90 -23.73 45.04
CA TYR A 141 40.18 -22.73 45.84
C TYR A 141 38.66 -22.87 45.67
N ARG A 142 38.15 -23.06 44.45
CA ARG A 142 36.72 -23.23 44.18
C ARG A 142 36.16 -24.51 44.81
N PHE A 143 36.90 -25.61 44.77
CA PHE A 143 36.55 -26.83 45.51
C PHE A 143 36.61 -26.64 47.03
N ALA A 144 37.69 -26.06 47.57
CA ALA A 144 37.82 -25.81 49.01
C ALA A 144 36.74 -24.85 49.54
N LYS A 145 36.36 -23.85 48.74
CA LYS A 145 35.25 -22.93 49.05
C LYS A 145 33.90 -23.66 49.10
N ALA A 146 33.62 -24.56 48.15
CA ALA A 146 32.37 -25.33 48.16
C ALA A 146 32.27 -26.23 49.40
N VAL A 147 33.38 -26.86 49.81
CA VAL A 147 33.44 -27.63 51.07
C VAL A 147 33.26 -26.71 52.29
N TYR A 148 33.95 -25.57 52.33
CA TYR A 148 33.81 -24.58 53.41
C TYR A 148 32.38 -24.04 53.54
N ASP A 149 31.72 -23.70 52.43
CA ASP A 149 30.34 -23.21 52.44
C ASP A 149 29.36 -24.29 52.96
N SER A 150 29.60 -25.57 52.64
CA SER A 150 28.84 -26.71 53.17
C SER A 150 29.07 -26.92 54.67
N ASP A 151 30.33 -26.94 55.12
CA ASP A 151 30.70 -27.07 56.53
C ASP A 151 30.17 -25.89 57.36
N LYS A 152 30.15 -24.70 56.76
CA LYS A 152 29.63 -23.49 57.37
C LYS A 152 28.13 -23.63 57.64
N TYR A 153 27.37 -24.13 56.66
CA TYR A 153 25.95 -24.40 56.83
C TYR A 153 25.69 -25.45 57.91
N GLU A 154 26.43 -26.58 57.91
CA GLU A 154 26.34 -27.60 58.97
C GLU A 154 26.61 -27.01 60.37
N TYR A 155 27.64 -26.17 60.50
CA TYR A 155 27.98 -25.50 61.75
C TYR A 155 26.93 -24.48 62.19
N GLU A 156 26.48 -23.59 61.28
CA GLU A 156 25.48 -22.56 61.58
C GLU A 156 24.14 -23.20 62.01
N GLU A 157 23.73 -24.29 61.36
CA GLU A 157 22.56 -25.07 61.77
C GLU A 157 22.74 -25.71 63.16
N ALA A 158 23.87 -26.40 63.39
CA ALA A 158 24.16 -27.05 64.66
C ALA A 158 24.29 -26.05 65.84
N ALA A 159 24.86 -24.87 65.59
CA ALA A 159 24.99 -23.81 66.57
C ALA A 159 23.63 -23.17 66.91
N ALA A 160 22.78 -22.90 65.91
CA ALA A 160 21.44 -22.35 66.11
C ALA A 160 20.55 -23.27 66.97
N TYR A 161 20.63 -24.59 66.74
CA TYR A 161 19.87 -25.59 67.51
C TYR A 161 20.63 -26.15 68.74
N LYS A 162 21.77 -25.57 69.13
CA LYS A 162 22.60 -25.98 70.29
C LYS A 162 22.93 -27.48 70.31
N ARG A 163 23.18 -28.09 69.14
CA ARG A 163 23.49 -29.53 69.02
C ARG A 163 24.86 -29.84 69.62
N SER A 164 25.01 -31.01 70.24
CA SER A 164 26.23 -31.44 70.94
C SER A 164 27.47 -31.57 70.03
N ASN A 165 27.28 -31.69 68.72
CA ASN A 165 28.36 -31.76 67.72
C ASN A 165 28.85 -30.38 67.22
N ALA A 166 28.25 -29.25 67.64
CA ALA A 166 28.57 -27.93 67.11
C ALA A 166 30.06 -27.56 67.26
N GLN A 167 30.71 -27.88 68.39
CA GLN A 167 32.15 -27.62 68.58
C GLN A 167 33.03 -28.41 67.60
N ARG A 168 32.65 -29.65 67.26
CA ARG A 168 33.39 -30.47 66.28
C ARG A 168 33.25 -29.91 64.87
N LEU A 169 32.06 -29.40 64.52
CA LEU A 169 31.81 -28.74 63.25
C LEU A 169 32.54 -27.39 63.16
N PHE A 170 32.70 -26.66 64.27
CA PHE A 170 33.49 -25.43 64.32
C PHE A 170 34.98 -25.66 64.01
N GLU A 171 35.62 -26.68 64.59
CA GLU A 171 37.02 -26.98 64.27
C GLU A 171 37.18 -27.50 62.82
N LYS A 172 36.21 -28.29 62.31
CA LYS A 172 36.15 -28.71 60.88
C LYS A 172 36.08 -27.48 59.95
N LEU A 173 35.18 -26.54 60.24
CA LEU A 173 34.99 -25.30 59.50
C LEU A 173 36.25 -24.41 59.50
N LYS A 174 36.97 -24.37 60.63
CA LYS A 174 38.23 -23.65 60.77
C LYS A 174 39.35 -24.29 59.96
N GLU A 175 39.41 -25.62 59.88
CA GLU A 175 40.34 -26.36 59.04
C GLU A 175 40.06 -26.12 57.53
N THR A 176 38.80 -26.27 57.10
CA THR A 176 38.43 -26.07 55.69
C THR A 176 38.50 -24.60 55.27
N GLY A 177 38.19 -23.67 56.18
CA GLY A 177 38.37 -22.24 56.00
C GLY A 177 39.84 -21.83 55.88
N LYS A 178 40.73 -22.42 56.69
CA LYS A 178 42.18 -22.25 56.53
C LYS A 178 42.63 -22.74 55.15
N ARG A 179 42.24 -23.97 54.76
CA ARG A 179 42.62 -24.56 53.47
C ARG A 179 42.13 -23.74 52.26
N MET A 180 40.90 -23.21 52.33
CA MET A 180 40.38 -22.28 51.32
C MET A 180 41.23 -21.00 51.23
N ASN A 181 41.55 -20.38 52.37
CA ASN A 181 42.38 -19.17 52.40
C ASN A 181 43.82 -19.43 51.93
N ASP A 182 44.40 -20.59 52.24
CA ASP A 182 45.73 -20.99 51.78
C ASP A 182 45.78 -21.10 50.24
N TYR A 183 44.77 -21.69 49.59
CA TYR A 183 44.68 -21.70 48.11
C TYR A 183 44.39 -20.33 47.52
N LYS A 184 43.55 -19.51 48.17
CA LYS A 184 43.28 -18.12 47.75
C LYS A 184 44.55 -17.28 47.73
N ALA A 185 45.35 -17.34 48.81
CA ALA A 185 46.61 -16.62 48.91
C ALA A 185 47.64 -17.10 47.87
N GLN A 186 47.65 -18.39 47.52
CA GLN A 186 48.45 -18.91 46.40
C GLN A 186 48.02 -18.32 45.06
N GLY A 187 46.71 -18.26 44.77
CA GLY A 187 46.16 -17.64 43.56
C GLY A 187 46.46 -16.14 43.47
N GLU A 188 46.31 -15.40 44.57
CA GLU A 188 46.66 -13.97 44.65
C GLU A 188 48.16 -13.73 44.40
N LYS A 189 49.05 -14.55 44.98
CA LYS A 189 50.48 -14.48 44.69
C LYS A 189 50.80 -14.77 43.23
N LEU A 190 50.25 -15.85 42.67
CA LEU A 190 50.44 -16.20 41.26
C LEU A 190 49.91 -15.10 40.31
N THR A 191 48.84 -14.40 40.68
CA THR A 191 48.33 -13.25 39.94
C THR A 191 49.34 -12.09 39.90
N LEU A 192 50.06 -11.84 41.00
CA LEU A 192 51.13 -10.85 41.03
C LEU A 192 52.33 -11.29 40.18
N ASP A 193 52.73 -12.56 40.27
CA ASP A 193 53.82 -13.12 39.46
C ASP A 193 53.50 -13.07 37.95
N ILE A 194 52.25 -13.38 37.55
CA ILE A 194 51.74 -13.25 36.17
C ILE A 194 51.73 -11.79 35.74
N ARG A 195 51.33 -10.85 36.61
CA ARG A 195 51.35 -9.41 36.29
C ARG A 195 52.78 -8.90 36.06
N GLN A 196 53.74 -9.33 36.88
CA GLN A 196 55.15 -8.99 36.71
C GLN A 196 55.72 -9.57 35.42
N ALA A 197 55.46 -10.85 35.12
CA ALA A 197 55.91 -11.48 33.88
C ALA A 197 55.28 -10.86 32.62
N ASN A 198 54.01 -10.43 32.68
CA ASN A 198 53.37 -9.66 31.60
C ASN A 198 53.98 -8.26 31.44
N ALA A 199 54.28 -7.56 32.55
CA ALA A 199 54.97 -6.27 32.49
C ALA A 199 56.40 -6.39 31.94
N GLU A 200 57.08 -7.51 32.20
CA GLU A 200 58.39 -7.80 31.59
C GLU A 200 58.26 -8.09 30.09
N LEU A 201 57.26 -8.89 29.69
CA LEU A 201 56.96 -9.17 28.29
C LEU A 201 56.63 -7.88 27.51
N ASP A 202 55.86 -6.96 28.11
CA ASP A 202 55.43 -5.72 27.48
C ASP A 202 56.59 -4.76 27.16
N LYS A 203 57.71 -4.81 27.89
CA LYS A 203 58.95 -4.10 27.52
C LYS A 203 59.48 -4.51 26.14
N TYR A 204 59.23 -5.75 25.72
CA TYR A 204 59.69 -6.31 24.44
C TYR A 204 58.63 -6.26 23.32
N VAL A 205 57.34 -6.38 23.65
CA VAL A 205 56.26 -6.43 22.64
C VAL A 205 55.26 -5.27 22.68
N GLY A 206 55.20 -4.50 23.77
CA GLY A 206 54.19 -3.46 24.01
C GLY A 206 54.21 -2.37 22.95
N LYS A 207 55.39 -1.77 22.70
CA LYS A 207 55.57 -0.77 21.64
C LYS A 207 55.18 -1.30 20.25
N ARG A 208 55.44 -2.58 19.95
CA ARG A 208 55.02 -3.22 18.69
C ARG A 208 53.49 -3.36 18.64
N ASN A 209 52.86 -3.74 19.75
CA ASN A 209 51.40 -3.89 19.85
C ASN A 209 50.67 -2.55 19.74
N GLU A 210 51.22 -1.49 20.36
CA GLU A 210 50.71 -0.12 20.28
C GLU A 210 50.75 0.39 18.83
N ILE A 211 51.91 0.32 18.16
CA ILE A 211 52.05 0.72 16.75
C ILE A 211 51.15 -0.11 15.83
N GLN A 212 51.01 -1.42 16.08
CA GLN A 212 50.11 -2.29 15.32
C GLN A 212 48.64 -1.87 15.52
N LYS A 213 48.22 -1.59 16.76
CA LYS A 213 46.87 -1.11 17.08
C LYS A 213 46.56 0.24 16.43
N ASP A 214 47.54 1.15 16.38
CA ASP A 214 47.40 2.44 15.69
C ASP A 214 47.24 2.26 14.17
N LEU A 215 48.05 1.38 13.56
CA LEU A 215 47.93 1.02 12.14
C LEU A 215 46.59 0.33 11.82
N ASP A 216 46.14 -0.58 12.69
CA ASP A 216 44.86 -1.29 12.54
C ASP A 216 43.70 -0.28 12.68
N THR A 217 43.76 0.63 13.66
CA THR A 217 42.76 1.69 13.87
C THR A 217 42.71 2.63 12.65
N MET A 218 43.87 3.10 12.17
CA MET A 218 43.94 3.94 10.97
C MET A 218 43.42 3.21 9.73
N SER A 219 43.75 1.92 9.55
CA SER A 219 43.35 1.16 8.36
C SER A 219 41.99 0.46 8.47
N THR A 220 41.29 0.54 9.61
CA THR A 220 40.07 -0.25 9.89
C THR A 220 39.04 -0.14 8.78
N ASP A 221 38.67 1.07 8.34
CA ASP A 221 37.68 1.26 7.29
C ASP A 221 38.18 0.81 5.91
N TYR A 222 39.45 1.02 5.60
CA TYR A 222 40.05 0.55 4.35
C TYR A 222 40.06 -0.99 4.29
N THR A 223 40.45 -1.64 5.38
CA THR A 223 40.46 -3.10 5.52
C THR A 223 39.04 -3.66 5.45
N ARG A 224 38.09 -3.07 6.17
CA ARG A 224 36.65 -3.43 6.12
C ARG A 224 36.08 -3.35 4.71
N LEU A 225 36.36 -2.28 3.97
CA LEU A 225 35.90 -2.09 2.59
C LEU A 225 36.62 -3.05 1.62
N THR A 226 37.91 -3.33 1.82
CA THR A 226 38.68 -4.31 1.04
C THR A 226 38.15 -5.73 1.25
N THR A 227 37.88 -6.14 2.49
CA THR A 227 37.23 -7.41 2.82
C THR A 227 35.84 -7.50 2.17
N ARG A 228 35.04 -6.42 2.22
CA ARG A 228 33.74 -6.38 1.54
C ARG A 228 33.86 -6.56 0.03
N LEU A 229 34.84 -5.94 -0.64
CA LEU A 229 35.09 -6.14 -2.07
C LEU A 229 35.44 -7.60 -2.39
N TYR A 230 36.30 -8.24 -1.59
CA TYR A 230 36.63 -9.66 -1.75
C TYR A 230 35.39 -10.56 -1.56
N THR A 231 34.52 -10.25 -0.60
CA THR A 231 33.26 -10.98 -0.40
C THR A 231 32.27 -10.78 -1.57
N LEU A 232 32.18 -9.57 -2.13
CA LEU A 232 31.31 -9.27 -3.27
C LEU A 232 31.84 -9.82 -4.61
N ASN A 233 33.15 -10.00 -4.74
CA ASN A 233 33.81 -10.53 -5.92
C ASN A 233 34.93 -11.53 -5.55
N PRO A 234 34.59 -12.77 -5.16
CA PRO A 234 35.55 -13.81 -4.81
C PRO A 234 36.26 -14.42 -6.03
N GLY A 235 36.14 -13.81 -7.21
CA GLY A 235 36.69 -14.29 -8.47
C GLY A 235 35.70 -15.12 -9.30
N ILE A 236 35.93 -15.14 -10.62
CA ILE A 236 35.02 -15.73 -11.61
C ILE A 236 34.83 -17.23 -11.36
N ILE A 237 35.90 -17.99 -11.09
CA ILE A 237 35.82 -19.45 -10.87
C ILE A 237 34.90 -19.79 -9.68
N VAL A 238 35.11 -19.14 -8.53
CA VAL A 238 34.32 -19.36 -7.31
C VAL A 238 32.86 -18.96 -7.53
N THR A 239 32.63 -17.82 -8.18
CA THR A 239 31.28 -17.29 -8.47
C THR A 239 30.54 -18.16 -9.48
N SER A 240 31.20 -18.63 -10.54
CA SER A 240 30.61 -19.53 -11.52
C SER A 240 30.30 -20.90 -10.94
N PHE A 241 31.17 -21.45 -10.08
CA PHE A 241 30.94 -22.76 -9.44
C PHE A 241 29.76 -22.71 -8.45
N ARG A 242 29.72 -21.74 -7.53
CA ARG A 242 28.64 -21.62 -6.53
C ARG A 242 27.27 -21.31 -7.10
N ASN A 243 27.22 -20.76 -8.32
CA ASN A 243 25.97 -20.48 -9.03
C ASN A 243 25.81 -21.36 -10.27
N ALA A 244 26.49 -22.51 -10.36
CA ALA A 244 26.21 -23.52 -11.38
C ALA A 244 24.96 -24.34 -10.98
N PRO A 245 24.17 -24.82 -11.95
CA PRO A 245 23.09 -25.77 -11.67
C PRO A 245 23.62 -26.97 -10.85
N VAL A 246 22.82 -27.46 -9.90
CA VAL A 246 23.15 -28.56 -8.97
C VAL A 246 24.15 -28.19 -7.87
N PHE A 247 25.03 -27.21 -8.06
CA PHE A 247 25.96 -26.74 -7.02
C PHE A 247 25.42 -25.54 -6.20
N ASP A 248 24.27 -24.99 -6.60
CA ASP A 248 23.63 -23.83 -6.00
C ASP A 248 22.97 -24.07 -4.62
N PHE A 249 23.04 -25.29 -4.08
CA PHE A 249 22.80 -25.52 -2.64
C PHE A 249 24.00 -25.14 -1.76
N MET A 250 25.22 -25.06 -2.33
CA MET A 250 26.47 -24.82 -1.60
C MET A 250 26.74 -23.33 -1.36
N ASN A 251 25.77 -22.62 -0.78
CA ASN A 251 25.81 -21.17 -0.49
C ASN A 251 25.98 -20.32 -1.77
N PRO A 252 24.92 -20.17 -2.58
CA PRO A 252 24.95 -19.40 -3.82
C PRO A 252 24.97 -17.90 -3.51
N SER A 253 25.62 -17.11 -4.37
CA SER A 253 25.52 -15.63 -4.28
C SER A 253 24.23 -15.12 -4.91
N GLU A 254 23.58 -15.92 -5.76
CA GLU A 254 22.30 -15.61 -6.41
C GLU A 254 21.20 -16.49 -5.80
N ARG A 255 20.26 -15.88 -5.07
CA ARG A 255 19.13 -16.61 -4.46
C ARG A 255 17.84 -15.81 -4.45
N ILE A 256 16.71 -16.51 -4.45
CA ILE A 256 15.40 -15.91 -4.18
C ILE A 256 15.39 -15.44 -2.73
N ASN A 257 15.16 -14.15 -2.52
CA ASN A 257 14.84 -13.60 -1.21
C ASN A 257 13.33 -13.71 -1.02
N GLN A 258 12.89 -14.29 0.09
CA GLN A 258 11.47 -14.47 0.37
C GLN A 258 11.15 -14.14 1.83
N ILE A 259 10.07 -13.38 2.02
CA ILE A 259 9.52 -12.97 3.31
C ILE A 259 8.21 -13.73 3.50
N ILE A 260 8.11 -14.55 4.54
CA ILE A 260 6.88 -15.26 4.89
C ILE A 260 6.08 -14.32 5.78
N VAL A 261 4.94 -13.85 5.28
CA VAL A 261 4.14 -12.83 5.98
C VAL A 261 3.25 -13.52 7.01
N ASN A 262 3.52 -13.28 8.30
CA ASN A 262 2.80 -13.94 9.39
C ASN A 262 1.32 -13.58 9.41
N ASN A 263 0.46 -14.57 9.71
CA ASN A 263 -0.99 -14.45 9.81
C ASN A 263 -1.71 -13.95 8.54
N LEU A 264 -1.01 -13.89 7.39
CA LEU A 264 -1.60 -13.59 6.08
C LEU A 264 -1.49 -14.79 5.17
N TYR A 265 -2.63 -15.20 4.61
CA TYR A 265 -2.76 -16.36 3.74
C TYR A 265 -3.35 -15.95 2.41
N ASN A 266 -3.00 -16.69 1.36
CA ASN A 266 -3.73 -16.66 0.10
C ASN A 266 -4.67 -17.87 0.12
N ASP A 267 -5.96 -17.62 -0.02
CA ASP A 267 -6.93 -18.69 -0.15
C ASP A 267 -6.76 -19.37 -1.52
N GLN A 268 -6.59 -20.68 -1.50
CA GLN A 268 -6.68 -21.54 -2.67
C GLN A 268 -7.85 -22.49 -2.44
N PRO A 269 -8.54 -22.99 -3.49
CA PRO A 269 -9.82 -23.70 -3.36
C PRO A 269 -9.88 -24.87 -2.37
N PHE A 270 -8.73 -25.44 -1.98
CA PHE A 270 -8.62 -26.56 -1.04
C PHE A 270 -7.69 -26.31 0.15
N LYS A 271 -7.00 -25.15 0.23
CA LYS A 271 -6.05 -24.86 1.32
C LYS A 271 -5.64 -23.38 1.37
N ALA A 272 -5.73 -22.77 2.55
CA ALA A 272 -5.04 -21.50 2.83
C ALA A 272 -3.51 -21.73 2.84
N ILE A 273 -2.78 -21.05 1.94
CA ILE A 273 -1.31 -21.10 1.89
C ILE A 273 -0.73 -19.82 2.47
N PRO A 274 0.37 -19.86 3.26
CA PRO A 274 1.01 -18.64 3.75
C PRO A 274 1.41 -17.71 2.58
N ARG A 275 1.17 -16.41 2.74
CA ARG A 275 1.63 -15.39 1.79
C ARG A 275 3.16 -15.30 1.86
N VAL A 276 3.81 -15.33 0.70
CA VAL A 276 5.28 -15.35 0.60
C VAL A 276 5.72 -14.33 -0.44
N ASP A 277 6.19 -13.20 0.06
CA ASP A 277 6.61 -12.06 -0.75
C ASP A 277 8.05 -12.23 -1.24
N ARG A 278 8.29 -12.02 -2.53
CA ARG A 278 9.59 -12.18 -3.18
C ARG A 278 10.12 -10.91 -3.84
N CYS A 279 9.48 -9.75 -3.63
CA CYS A 279 9.86 -8.49 -4.31
C CYS A 279 11.33 -8.11 -4.03
N THR A 280 11.84 -8.39 -2.83
CA THR A 280 13.25 -8.19 -2.42
C THR A 280 14.26 -9.10 -3.13
N THR A 281 13.83 -10.03 -3.99
CA THR A 281 14.72 -10.75 -4.90
C THR A 281 15.31 -9.82 -5.96
N CYS A 282 14.54 -8.81 -6.42
CA CYS A 282 14.96 -7.83 -7.42
C CYS A 282 15.17 -6.43 -6.81
N HIS A 283 14.34 -6.03 -5.84
CA HIS A 283 14.42 -4.74 -5.15
C HIS A 283 15.43 -4.75 -3.99
N LEU A 284 16.69 -5.11 -4.29
CA LEU A 284 17.73 -5.42 -3.30
C LEU A 284 18.24 -4.24 -2.47
N GLY A 285 17.94 -3.00 -2.84
CA GLY A 285 18.34 -1.78 -2.12
C GLY A 285 17.20 -1.08 -1.37
N ILE A 286 16.01 -1.68 -1.33
CA ILE A 286 14.75 -1.02 -0.91
C ILE A 286 14.76 -0.60 0.57
N ASP A 287 15.41 -1.37 1.43
CA ASP A 287 15.57 -1.17 2.87
C ASP A 287 16.80 -0.34 3.26
N GLN A 288 17.77 -0.22 2.34
CA GLN A 288 19.10 0.32 2.62
C GLN A 288 19.20 1.80 2.25
N LYS A 289 19.26 2.68 3.28
CA LYS A 289 19.44 4.14 3.16
C LYS A 289 20.61 4.60 2.27
N THR A 290 21.54 3.73 1.91
CA THR A 290 22.60 4.04 0.94
C THR A 290 22.09 4.25 -0.49
N TYR A 291 21.00 3.60 -0.93
CA TYR A 291 20.59 3.55 -2.35
C TYR A 291 19.51 4.56 -2.74
N GLN A 292 19.37 5.66 -1.99
CA GLN A 292 18.36 6.70 -2.21
C GLN A 292 18.45 7.31 -3.63
N ASP A 293 19.65 7.41 -4.19
CA ASP A 293 19.91 7.97 -5.52
C ASP A 293 20.02 6.91 -6.63
N ALA A 294 19.83 5.63 -6.31
CA ALA A 294 19.92 4.56 -7.29
C ALA A 294 18.73 4.59 -8.27
N ALA A 295 18.95 4.06 -9.48
CA ALA A 295 17.87 3.81 -10.42
C ALA A 295 16.98 2.64 -9.95
N GLN A 296 15.71 2.64 -10.35
CA GLN A 296 14.83 1.48 -10.14
C GLN A 296 15.38 0.24 -10.89
N PRO A 297 15.29 -0.97 -10.31
CA PRO A 297 14.56 -1.35 -9.08
C PRO A 297 15.37 -1.20 -7.77
N PHE A 298 16.62 -0.74 -7.81
CA PHE A 298 17.54 -0.75 -6.66
C PHE A 298 17.38 0.44 -5.71
N LYS A 299 16.40 1.32 -5.96
CA LYS A 299 16.20 2.55 -5.19
C LYS A 299 15.63 2.26 -3.81
N THR A 300 16.12 2.95 -2.79
CA THR A 300 15.57 2.88 -1.42
C THR A 300 14.11 3.33 -1.38
N HIS A 301 13.32 2.77 -0.47
CA HIS A 301 11.98 3.22 -0.18
C HIS A 301 11.99 4.69 0.30
N PRO A 302 11.06 5.55 -0.17
CA PRO A 302 11.11 6.99 0.12
C PRO A 302 10.91 7.36 1.60
N ASN A 303 10.36 6.45 2.40
CA ASN A 303 10.18 6.62 3.85
C ASN A 303 10.45 5.28 4.54
N LEU A 304 11.63 5.14 5.15
CA LEU A 304 12.05 3.91 5.85
C LEU A 304 11.53 3.83 7.29
N GLU A 305 11.24 4.97 7.93
CA GLU A 305 10.78 4.98 9.31
C GLU A 305 9.28 4.60 9.40
N LEU A 306 8.46 5.05 8.45
CA LEU A 306 7.05 4.65 8.36
C LEU A 306 6.85 3.25 7.73
N TYR A 307 7.82 2.76 6.95
CA TYR A 307 7.73 1.48 6.26
C TYR A 307 9.08 0.76 6.19
N LEU A 308 9.08 -0.55 6.36
CA LEU A 308 10.20 -1.49 6.21
C LEU A 308 11.19 -1.57 7.38
N ALA A 309 11.58 -0.48 8.05
CA ALA A 309 12.53 -0.56 9.16
C ALA A 309 12.01 -1.41 10.34
N SER A 310 12.89 -2.04 11.11
CA SER A 310 12.49 -2.93 12.21
C SER A 310 11.77 -2.22 13.37
N SER A 311 12.00 -0.91 13.55
CA SER A 311 11.29 -0.03 14.49
C SER A 311 10.06 0.65 13.89
N SER A 312 9.74 0.35 12.62
CA SER A 312 8.61 0.95 11.91
C SER A 312 7.27 0.43 12.45
N PRO A 313 6.17 1.20 12.30
CA PRO A 313 4.82 0.64 12.40
C PRO A 313 4.53 -0.46 11.35
N HIS A 314 5.27 -0.48 10.23
CA HIS A 314 5.12 -1.47 9.16
C HIS A 314 6.47 -2.14 8.81
N PRO A 315 7.06 -2.95 9.71
CA PRO A 315 8.34 -3.60 9.46
C PRO A 315 8.22 -4.62 8.32
N MET A 316 9.25 -4.72 7.48
CA MET A 316 9.18 -5.49 6.22
C MET A 316 8.82 -6.96 6.47
N GLU A 317 9.35 -7.54 7.54
CA GLU A 317 9.22 -8.96 7.89
C GLU A 317 7.78 -9.34 8.27
N SER A 318 6.98 -8.38 8.74
CA SER A 318 5.59 -8.60 9.17
C SER A 318 4.54 -8.23 8.11
N PHE A 319 4.90 -7.41 7.12
CA PHE A 319 3.96 -6.90 6.11
C PHE A 319 4.28 -7.33 4.67
N GLY A 320 5.54 -7.53 4.31
CA GLY A 320 5.95 -7.71 2.91
C GLY A 320 5.68 -6.47 2.04
N CYS A 321 5.82 -6.61 0.73
CA CYS A 321 5.58 -5.53 -0.23
C CYS A 321 4.14 -5.59 -0.81
N THR A 322 3.68 -6.78 -1.19
CA THR A 322 2.37 -7.02 -1.83
C THR A 322 1.16 -6.71 -0.96
N THR A 323 1.31 -6.64 0.37
CA THR A 323 0.23 -6.18 1.26
C THR A 323 -0.17 -4.74 0.92
N CYS A 324 0.81 -3.85 0.72
CA CYS A 324 0.58 -2.47 0.30
C CYS A 324 0.42 -2.37 -1.22
N HIS A 325 1.32 -3.00 -1.99
CA HIS A 325 1.43 -2.80 -3.45
C HIS A 325 0.53 -3.69 -4.31
N ALA A 326 -0.15 -4.71 -3.74
CA ALA A 326 -0.74 -5.81 -4.50
C ALA A 326 0.30 -6.50 -5.41
N GLY A 327 -0.11 -7.18 -6.48
CA GLY A 327 0.77 -8.04 -7.28
C GLY A 327 0.89 -9.48 -6.74
N LEU A 328 1.52 -10.34 -7.54
CA LEU A 328 1.72 -11.76 -7.20
C LEU A 328 2.96 -11.95 -6.32
N ASP A 329 2.73 -12.25 -5.05
CA ASP A 329 3.72 -12.39 -3.97
C ASP A 329 4.93 -13.28 -4.35
N ARG A 330 4.66 -14.42 -4.98
CA ARG A 330 5.65 -15.46 -5.30
C ARG A 330 6.34 -15.28 -6.66
N ALA A 331 6.01 -14.24 -7.42
CA ALA A 331 6.57 -14.01 -8.74
C ALA A 331 8.07 -13.65 -8.70
N THR A 332 8.79 -13.99 -9.76
CA THR A 332 10.23 -13.74 -9.91
C THR A 332 10.61 -13.21 -11.30
N SER A 333 9.63 -12.62 -12.00
CA SER A 333 9.77 -11.95 -13.28
C SER A 333 9.01 -10.63 -13.27
N PHE A 334 9.44 -9.65 -14.08
CA PHE A 334 8.84 -8.32 -14.11
C PHE A 334 7.36 -8.38 -14.46
N GLN A 335 7.03 -9.13 -15.52
CA GLN A 335 5.66 -9.29 -16.02
C GLN A 335 4.75 -10.00 -15.01
N ASN A 336 5.17 -11.16 -14.46
CA ASN A 336 4.28 -11.97 -13.61
C ASN A 336 4.13 -11.42 -12.19
N ALA A 337 4.98 -10.48 -11.75
CA ALA A 337 4.72 -9.76 -10.49
C ALA A 337 3.48 -8.85 -10.57
N GLY A 338 2.99 -8.58 -11.78
CA GLY A 338 1.79 -7.75 -12.00
C GLY A 338 2.09 -6.25 -11.98
N HIS A 339 3.31 -5.82 -12.29
CA HIS A 339 3.68 -4.41 -12.34
C HIS A 339 2.76 -3.63 -13.30
N MET A 340 2.08 -2.60 -12.81
CA MET A 340 1.23 -1.74 -13.62
C MET A 340 1.90 -0.39 -13.91
N PRO A 341 1.89 0.10 -15.17
CA PRO A 341 2.46 1.39 -15.51
C PRO A 341 1.62 2.53 -14.93
N ARG A 342 2.27 3.62 -14.51
CA ARG A 342 1.60 4.81 -13.95
C ARG A 342 1.01 5.75 -15.00
N SER A 343 1.38 5.59 -16.27
CA SER A 343 0.92 6.43 -17.39
C SER A 343 1.08 5.72 -18.74
N GLU A 344 0.45 6.26 -19.78
CA GLU A 344 0.47 5.72 -21.14
C GLU A 344 1.88 5.75 -21.76
N GLU A 345 2.70 6.75 -21.42
CA GLU A 345 4.10 6.86 -21.86
C GLU A 345 4.93 5.75 -21.23
N GLN A 346 4.73 5.48 -19.94
CA GLN A 346 5.40 4.37 -19.26
C GLN A 346 4.94 3.01 -19.78
N ARG A 347 3.65 2.87 -20.14
CA ARG A 347 3.12 1.65 -20.78
C ARG A 347 3.89 1.35 -22.08
N LYS A 348 4.07 2.36 -22.93
CA LYS A 348 4.86 2.27 -24.18
C LYS A 348 6.35 1.99 -23.93
N GLU A 349 6.95 2.61 -22.91
CA GLU A 349 8.34 2.30 -22.50
C GLU A 349 8.48 0.82 -22.11
N TRP A 350 7.58 0.32 -21.26
CA TRP A 350 7.63 -1.03 -20.71
C TRP A 350 7.31 -2.10 -21.76
N GLN A 351 6.37 -1.83 -22.68
CA GLN A 351 6.14 -2.66 -23.87
C GLN A 351 7.44 -2.86 -24.68
N LYS A 352 8.23 -1.80 -24.88
CA LYS A 352 9.49 -1.87 -25.63
C LYS A 352 10.64 -2.49 -24.83
N LYS A 353 10.72 -2.21 -23.53
CA LYS A 353 11.90 -2.52 -22.69
C LYS A 353 11.82 -3.86 -21.96
N TYR A 354 10.61 -4.28 -21.58
CA TYR A 354 10.35 -5.48 -20.77
C TYR A 354 9.34 -6.43 -21.42
N SER A 355 8.95 -6.17 -22.68
CA SER A 355 7.87 -6.88 -23.38
C SER A 355 6.54 -6.88 -22.61
N TRP A 356 6.30 -5.80 -21.84
CA TRP A 356 5.14 -5.70 -20.97
C TRP A 356 3.83 -5.72 -21.76
N HIS A 357 2.85 -6.44 -21.24
CA HIS A 357 1.48 -6.46 -21.74
C HIS A 357 0.51 -6.61 -20.57
N GLU A 358 -0.72 -6.15 -20.75
CA GLU A 358 -1.77 -6.32 -19.75
C GLU A 358 -2.20 -7.80 -19.70
N GLN A 359 -2.36 -8.34 -18.49
CA GLN A 359 -2.75 -9.73 -18.28
C GLN A 359 -4.25 -9.79 -17.97
N GLU A 360 -5.03 -10.27 -18.94
CA GLU A 360 -6.49 -10.33 -18.89
C GLU A 360 -7.04 -11.07 -17.65
N PHE A 361 -6.31 -12.09 -17.15
CA PHE A 361 -6.71 -12.95 -16.03
C PHE A 361 -5.82 -12.80 -14.79
N LEU A 362 -5.17 -11.64 -14.62
CA LEU A 362 -4.39 -11.35 -13.42
C LEU A 362 -5.32 -10.88 -12.30
N GLU A 363 -5.61 -11.77 -11.34
CA GLU A 363 -6.56 -11.53 -10.23
C GLU A 363 -6.16 -10.39 -9.27
N THR A 364 -4.86 -10.08 -9.16
CA THR A 364 -4.36 -9.04 -8.27
C THR A 364 -3.22 -8.25 -8.93
N PRO A 365 -3.51 -7.34 -9.88
CA PRO A 365 -2.49 -6.46 -10.44
C PRO A 365 -1.89 -5.57 -9.35
N MET A 366 -0.64 -5.12 -9.52
CA MET A 366 -0.06 -4.14 -8.59
C MET A 366 -0.80 -2.81 -8.71
N LEU A 367 -1.05 -2.16 -7.57
CA LEU A 367 -1.59 -0.81 -7.56
C LEU A 367 -0.62 0.14 -8.25
N THR A 368 -1.13 0.95 -9.18
CA THR A 368 -0.33 2.02 -9.81
C THR A 368 0.14 3.00 -8.73
N MET A 369 1.25 3.69 -8.99
CA MET A 369 1.84 4.64 -8.02
C MET A 369 0.87 5.73 -7.53
N ASN A 370 -0.15 6.08 -8.33
CA ASN A 370 -1.16 7.08 -7.96
C ASN A 370 -2.25 6.52 -7.03
N ASN A 371 -2.41 5.19 -7.01
CA ASN A 371 -3.48 4.49 -6.28
C ASN A 371 -2.94 3.69 -5.08
N ILE A 372 -1.63 3.73 -4.81
CA ILE A 372 -0.96 2.89 -3.81
C ILE A 372 -1.55 3.03 -2.39
N GLU A 373 -2.00 4.22 -2.03
CA GLU A 373 -2.63 4.47 -0.72
C GLU A 373 -3.95 3.71 -0.51
N ALA A 374 -4.59 3.21 -1.57
CA ALA A 374 -5.75 2.33 -1.43
C ALA A 374 -5.41 1.06 -0.63
N GLY A 375 -4.15 0.60 -0.70
CA GLY A 375 -3.64 -0.51 0.13
C GLY A 375 -3.78 -0.27 1.64
N CYS A 376 -3.71 0.98 2.10
CA CYS A 376 -3.86 1.32 3.52
C CYS A 376 -5.28 1.03 4.05
N TYR A 377 -6.31 1.03 3.19
CA TYR A 377 -7.68 0.72 3.60
C TYR A 377 -7.83 -0.71 4.16
N LYS A 378 -7.00 -1.66 3.70
CA LYS A 378 -7.05 -3.08 4.14
C LYS A 378 -6.99 -3.24 5.65
N CYS A 379 -6.17 -2.42 6.32
CA CYS A 379 -6.02 -2.44 7.79
C CYS A 379 -6.67 -1.22 8.47
N HIS A 380 -6.68 -0.05 7.82
CA HIS A 380 -7.23 1.18 8.41
C HIS A 380 -8.70 1.45 8.03
N ASN A 381 -9.49 0.42 7.73
CA ASN A 381 -10.90 0.55 7.34
C ASN A 381 -11.73 1.31 8.41
N ALA A 382 -11.50 1.05 9.70
CA ALA A 382 -12.21 1.67 10.83
C ALA A 382 -11.66 3.04 11.25
N SER A 383 -10.43 3.40 10.86
CA SER A 383 -9.84 4.70 11.21
C SER A 383 -10.52 5.83 10.41
N PRO A 384 -11.02 6.91 11.04
CA PRO A 384 -11.68 8.00 10.32
C PRO A 384 -10.72 8.80 9.42
N GLU A 385 -9.44 8.80 9.77
CA GLU A 385 -8.34 9.40 9.03
C GLU A 385 -7.11 8.48 9.13
N VAL A 386 -6.32 8.40 8.06
CA VAL A 386 -5.07 7.61 8.01
C VAL A 386 -3.89 8.58 7.84
N PRO A 387 -2.96 8.68 8.80
CA PRO A 387 -1.80 9.55 8.68
C PRO A 387 -0.97 9.23 7.43
N GLN A 388 -0.47 10.27 6.75
CA GLN A 388 0.35 10.18 5.53
C GLN A 388 -0.29 9.45 4.32
N ALA A 389 -1.61 9.21 4.33
CA ALA A 389 -2.37 8.69 3.20
C ALA A 389 -3.41 9.71 2.71
N ALA A 390 -2.93 10.77 2.04
CA ALA A 390 -3.76 11.89 1.62
C ALA A 390 -4.79 11.51 0.54
N ALA A 391 -4.39 10.83 -0.54
CA ALA A 391 -5.31 10.39 -1.60
C ALA A 391 -6.43 9.47 -1.05
N LEU A 392 -6.12 8.52 -0.16
CA LEU A 392 -7.12 7.67 0.50
C LEU A 392 -8.10 8.50 1.35
N ASN A 393 -7.57 9.42 2.15
CA ASN A 393 -8.37 10.33 2.99
C ASN A 393 -9.31 11.19 2.13
N GLY A 394 -8.80 11.75 1.03
CA GLY A 394 -9.59 12.53 0.08
C GLY A 394 -10.68 11.69 -0.60
N GLY A 395 -10.37 10.47 -1.04
CA GLY A 395 -11.35 9.56 -1.63
C GLY A 395 -12.51 9.25 -0.68
N ARG A 396 -12.21 8.98 0.59
CA ARG A 396 -13.22 8.79 1.65
C ARG A 396 -14.06 10.04 1.91
N ASP A 397 -13.43 11.22 1.89
CA ASP A 397 -14.17 12.48 2.04
C ASP A 397 -15.14 12.70 0.87
N LEU A 398 -14.73 12.42 -0.37
CA LEU A 398 -15.58 12.52 -1.56
C LEU A 398 -16.82 11.63 -1.43
N ILE A 399 -16.65 10.36 -1.03
CA ILE A 399 -17.76 9.41 -0.77
C ILE A 399 -18.75 10.00 0.26
N ARG A 400 -18.23 10.59 1.35
CA ARG A 400 -19.05 11.18 2.43
C ARG A 400 -19.73 12.49 2.04
N ILE A 401 -19.11 13.28 1.19
CA ILE A 401 -19.53 14.66 0.86
C ILE A 401 -20.53 14.69 -0.29
N TYR A 402 -20.31 13.85 -1.31
CA TYR A 402 -21.24 13.67 -2.43
C TYR A 402 -22.32 12.63 -2.14
N GLY A 403 -22.16 11.84 -1.08
CA GLY A 403 -23.20 10.92 -0.61
C GLY A 403 -23.37 9.71 -1.50
N CYS A 404 -22.28 9.12 -2.00
CA CYS A 404 -22.33 7.96 -2.89
C CYS A 404 -23.15 6.81 -2.29
N PHE A 405 -23.12 6.66 -0.97
CA PHE A 405 -23.89 5.68 -0.18
C PHE A 405 -25.42 5.90 -0.20
N GLY A 406 -25.91 7.05 -0.67
CA GLY A 406 -27.33 7.30 -0.87
C GLY A 406 -27.89 6.57 -2.10
N CYS A 407 -27.07 6.42 -3.14
CA CYS A 407 -27.44 5.70 -4.36
C CYS A 407 -26.83 4.29 -4.43
N HIS A 408 -25.63 4.08 -3.89
CA HIS A 408 -24.95 2.79 -3.92
C HIS A 408 -24.92 2.13 -2.55
N LYS A 409 -25.14 0.81 -2.49
CA LYS A 409 -24.86 0.04 -1.28
C LYS A 409 -23.34 -0.03 -1.05
N LEU A 410 -22.90 0.50 0.09
CA LEU A 410 -21.51 0.65 0.51
C LEU A 410 -21.33 0.18 1.97
N PRO A 411 -20.57 -0.89 2.22
CA PRO A 411 -20.33 -1.41 3.58
C PRO A 411 -19.73 -0.36 4.52
N GLY A 412 -20.36 -0.18 5.69
CA GLY A 412 -19.95 0.79 6.71
C GLY A 412 -20.52 2.20 6.52
N TYR A 413 -21.37 2.42 5.51
CA TYR A 413 -22.01 3.71 5.22
C TYR A 413 -23.55 3.69 5.31
N GLU A 414 -24.15 2.53 5.61
CA GLU A 414 -25.60 2.27 5.52
C GLU A 414 -26.45 3.14 6.45
N ASN A 415 -25.92 3.49 7.62
CA ASN A 415 -26.62 4.28 8.65
C ASN A 415 -26.17 5.75 8.68
N ILE A 416 -25.50 6.24 7.62
CA ILE A 416 -25.08 7.64 7.55
C ILE A 416 -26.26 8.51 7.07
N ARG A 417 -26.53 9.59 7.80
CA ARG A 417 -27.50 10.63 7.42
C ARG A 417 -27.24 11.10 5.98
N LYS A 418 -28.31 11.12 5.19
CA LYS A 418 -28.31 11.63 3.81
C LYS A 418 -27.72 13.04 3.69
N VAL A 419 -27.03 13.30 2.58
CA VAL A 419 -26.22 14.52 2.37
C VAL A 419 -27.02 15.76 1.98
N GLY A 420 -28.20 15.57 1.41
CA GLY A 420 -29.13 16.63 1.03
C GLY A 420 -30.02 17.08 2.19
N PRO A 421 -30.63 18.27 2.09
CA PRO A 421 -31.63 18.73 3.05
C PRO A 421 -32.88 17.85 3.03
N ASP A 422 -33.58 17.81 4.16
CA ASP A 422 -34.95 17.31 4.22
C ASP A 422 -35.89 18.15 3.33
N LEU A 423 -36.75 17.48 2.57
CA LEU A 423 -37.74 18.07 1.69
C LEU A 423 -39.18 17.90 2.22
N SER A 424 -39.37 17.25 3.37
CA SER A 424 -40.70 17.02 3.97
C SER A 424 -41.48 18.30 4.28
N THR A 425 -40.78 19.41 4.54
CA THR A 425 -41.36 20.73 4.86
C THR A 425 -41.13 21.79 3.77
N VAL A 426 -40.73 21.38 2.56
CA VAL A 426 -40.20 22.28 1.51
C VAL A 426 -41.15 23.42 1.14
N SER A 427 -42.47 23.17 1.11
CA SER A 427 -43.50 24.17 0.77
C SER A 427 -43.66 25.28 1.80
N GLY A 428 -43.22 25.07 3.05
CA GLY A 428 -43.20 26.10 4.10
C GLY A 428 -41.92 26.94 4.13
N LYS A 429 -40.96 26.68 3.23
CA LYS A 429 -39.62 27.28 3.23
C LYS A 429 -39.24 27.97 1.92
N LEU A 430 -39.68 27.42 0.79
CA LEU A 430 -39.27 27.84 -0.55
C LEU A 430 -40.53 28.20 -1.39
N THR A 431 -40.34 28.64 -2.63
CA THR A 431 -41.42 28.77 -3.62
C THR A 431 -41.27 27.73 -4.74
N LYS A 432 -42.38 27.37 -5.42
CA LYS A 432 -42.34 26.49 -6.60
C LYS A 432 -41.40 27.02 -7.69
N GLN A 433 -41.34 28.34 -7.87
CA GLN A 433 -40.42 28.98 -8.81
C GLN A 433 -38.97 28.77 -8.38
N TRP A 434 -38.65 28.92 -7.09
CA TRP A 434 -37.31 28.70 -6.56
C TRP A 434 -36.85 27.25 -6.77
N VAL A 435 -37.71 26.28 -6.47
CA VAL A 435 -37.38 24.85 -6.63
C VAL A 435 -37.12 24.48 -8.09
N ARG A 436 -37.93 24.96 -9.04
CA ARG A 436 -37.71 24.72 -10.47
C ARG A 436 -36.37 25.29 -10.95
N LYS A 437 -36.07 26.56 -10.64
CA LYS A 437 -34.77 27.19 -10.96
C LYS A 437 -33.58 26.45 -10.34
N TRP A 438 -33.72 25.94 -9.11
CA TRP A 438 -32.68 25.17 -8.45
C TRP A 438 -32.46 23.79 -9.11
N LEU A 439 -33.53 23.13 -9.58
CA LEU A 439 -33.44 21.84 -10.25
C LEU A 439 -32.80 21.95 -11.65
N GLU A 440 -33.05 23.02 -12.40
CA GLU A 440 -32.38 23.29 -13.69
C GLU A 440 -30.86 23.23 -13.57
N ASN A 441 -30.30 24.09 -12.72
CA ASN A 441 -28.85 24.19 -12.54
C ASN A 441 -28.50 24.71 -11.12
N PRO A 442 -28.23 23.80 -10.17
CA PRO A 442 -27.81 24.17 -8.82
C PRO A 442 -26.57 25.09 -8.77
N LYS A 443 -25.68 25.00 -9.78
CA LYS A 443 -24.42 25.74 -9.81
C LYS A 443 -24.58 27.23 -10.16
N GLU A 444 -25.65 27.60 -10.88
CA GLU A 444 -25.99 29.01 -11.13
C GLU A 444 -26.39 29.76 -9.86
N PHE A 445 -27.17 29.11 -8.97
CA PHE A 445 -27.48 29.70 -7.67
C PHE A 445 -26.27 29.73 -6.75
N LYS A 446 -25.40 28.71 -6.84
CA LYS A 446 -24.28 28.50 -5.93
C LYS A 446 -23.19 27.69 -6.61
N SER A 447 -22.05 28.32 -6.90
CA SER A 447 -20.91 27.68 -7.57
C SER A 447 -20.50 26.33 -6.95
N GLN A 448 -20.54 26.27 -5.62
CA GLN A 448 -20.21 25.10 -4.78
C GLN A 448 -21.43 24.21 -4.46
N ALA A 449 -22.41 24.12 -5.35
CA ALA A 449 -23.55 23.22 -5.18
C ALA A 449 -23.09 21.76 -5.33
N ARG A 450 -23.37 20.94 -4.30
CA ARG A 450 -23.07 19.50 -4.30
C ARG A 450 -24.14 18.64 -4.98
N MET A 451 -25.35 19.18 -5.15
CA MET A 451 -26.40 18.53 -5.94
C MET A 451 -25.97 18.56 -7.41
N PRO A 452 -25.89 17.42 -8.10
CA PRO A 452 -25.55 17.40 -9.52
C PRO A 452 -26.69 18.01 -10.34
N GLN A 453 -26.33 18.53 -11.50
CA GLN A 453 -27.29 18.89 -12.55
C GLN A 453 -27.74 17.59 -13.23
N PHE A 454 -29.05 17.33 -13.25
CA PHE A 454 -29.63 16.11 -13.86
C PHE A 454 -30.11 16.32 -15.30
N TRP A 455 -30.47 17.55 -15.65
CA TRP A 455 -31.03 17.95 -16.95
C TRP A 455 -30.04 18.79 -17.75
N TRP A 456 -30.20 18.84 -19.07
CA TRP A 456 -29.26 19.50 -19.99
C TRP A 456 -27.82 18.96 -19.95
N ASN A 457 -27.66 17.66 -19.65
CA ASN A 457 -26.42 16.92 -19.78
C ASN A 457 -26.27 16.33 -21.20
N SER A 458 -25.11 15.74 -21.50
CA SER A 458 -24.79 15.15 -22.82
C SER A 458 -25.75 14.05 -23.30
N ASN A 459 -26.58 13.49 -22.42
CA ASN A 459 -27.55 12.44 -22.71
C ASN A 459 -29.03 12.92 -22.73
N ASN A 460 -29.31 14.19 -22.39
CA ASN A 460 -30.66 14.77 -22.38
C ASN A 460 -30.65 16.27 -22.78
N SER A 461 -29.93 16.59 -23.85
CA SER A 461 -29.79 17.94 -24.41
C SER A 461 -29.65 17.92 -25.94
N GLY A 462 -29.49 19.09 -26.55
CA GLY A 462 -29.12 19.23 -27.97
C GLY A 462 -30.26 19.20 -28.97
N ARG A 463 -31.52 19.08 -28.53
CA ARG A 463 -32.72 19.27 -29.37
C ARG A 463 -33.87 19.92 -28.58
N PRO A 464 -34.79 20.67 -29.23
CA PRO A 464 -35.89 21.36 -28.54
C PRO A 464 -36.90 20.45 -27.82
N ASP A 465 -37.01 19.17 -28.21
CA ASP A 465 -37.83 18.19 -27.50
C ASP A 465 -37.26 17.86 -26.10
N TRP A 466 -35.93 17.88 -25.94
CA TRP A 466 -35.31 17.74 -24.63
C TRP A 466 -35.56 18.93 -23.72
N ASP A 467 -35.52 20.16 -24.23
CA ASP A 467 -35.74 21.36 -23.41
C ASP A 467 -37.15 21.36 -22.78
N LYS A 468 -38.16 21.05 -23.60
CA LYS A 468 -39.56 20.90 -23.18
C LYS A 468 -39.76 19.76 -22.18
N ARG A 469 -39.14 18.61 -22.46
CA ARG A 469 -39.17 17.43 -21.57
C ARG A 469 -38.53 17.74 -20.22
N ASN A 470 -37.34 18.31 -20.21
CA ASN A 470 -36.61 18.68 -18.99
C ASN A 470 -37.44 19.64 -18.12
N ALA A 471 -38.08 20.64 -18.73
CA ALA A 471 -38.99 21.57 -18.03
C ALA A 471 -40.22 20.86 -17.42
N ALA A 472 -40.86 19.95 -18.18
CA ALA A 472 -42.00 19.17 -17.70
C ALA A 472 -41.62 18.21 -16.55
N GLU A 473 -40.47 17.55 -16.64
CA GLU A 473 -39.94 16.67 -15.58
C GLU A 473 -39.65 17.45 -14.29
N ILE A 474 -38.98 18.60 -14.40
CA ILE A 474 -38.71 19.52 -13.28
C ILE A 474 -40.00 20.03 -12.63
N ASN A 475 -41.03 20.32 -13.44
CA ASN A 475 -42.34 20.73 -12.93
C ASN A 475 -43.02 19.60 -12.14
N ALA A 476 -43.11 18.40 -12.72
CA ALA A 476 -43.75 17.25 -12.10
C ALA A 476 -43.11 16.87 -10.75
N ILE A 477 -41.77 16.89 -10.66
CA ILE A 477 -41.04 16.72 -9.39
C ILE A 477 -41.43 17.82 -8.39
N THR A 478 -41.48 19.08 -8.83
CA THR A 478 -41.83 20.22 -7.96
C THR A 478 -43.25 20.10 -7.43
N GLU A 479 -44.21 19.69 -8.26
CA GLU A 479 -45.61 19.48 -7.86
C GLU A 479 -45.77 18.32 -6.88
N TYR A 480 -45.10 17.18 -7.12
CA TYR A 480 -45.09 16.08 -6.16
C TYR A 480 -44.53 16.51 -4.80
N LEU A 481 -43.37 17.18 -4.79
CA LEU A 481 -42.77 17.72 -3.57
C LEU A 481 -43.71 18.72 -2.87
N TRP A 482 -44.48 19.53 -3.60
CA TRP A 482 -45.46 20.44 -3.01
C TRP A 482 -46.62 19.70 -2.34
N SER A 483 -47.24 18.77 -3.07
CA SER A 483 -48.40 18.00 -2.63
C SER A 483 -48.10 17.11 -1.41
N LYS A 484 -46.89 16.55 -1.34
CA LYS A 484 -46.46 15.71 -0.21
C LYS A 484 -45.87 16.48 0.97
N SER A 485 -45.61 17.78 0.82
CA SER A 485 -44.97 18.58 1.87
C SER A 485 -45.93 19.00 2.97
N LYS A 486 -45.45 18.99 4.21
CA LYS A 486 -46.16 19.43 5.41
C LYS A 486 -45.36 20.58 6.05
N PRO A 487 -45.73 21.85 5.80
CA PRO A 487 -45.10 23.00 6.45
C PRO A 487 -45.10 22.82 7.98
N LYS A 488 -43.99 23.18 8.62
CA LYS A 488 -43.94 23.32 10.07
C LYS A 488 -44.38 24.73 10.44
N GLU A 489 -45.35 24.85 11.35
CA GLU A 489 -45.67 26.14 11.95
C GLU A 489 -44.49 26.62 12.79
N LEU A 490 -44.02 27.84 12.51
CA LEU A 490 -42.91 28.48 13.20
C LEU A 490 -43.40 29.80 13.83
N PRO A 491 -42.82 30.22 14.96
CA PRO A 491 -43.14 31.53 15.56
C PRO A 491 -42.91 32.69 14.58
N PRO A 492 -43.62 33.84 14.74
CA PRO A 492 -43.35 35.03 13.96
C PRO A 492 -41.90 35.49 14.14
N GLY A 493 -41.10 35.38 13.08
CA GLY A 493 -39.68 35.75 13.12
C GLY A 493 -39.48 37.27 13.09
N ARG A 494 -38.49 37.79 13.84
CA ARG A 494 -38.19 39.22 13.88
C ARG A 494 -37.43 39.67 12.62
N THR A 495 -37.92 40.73 11.98
CA THR A 495 -37.37 41.27 10.72
C THR A 495 -36.78 42.67 10.86
N ASN A 496 -36.92 43.32 12.01
CA ASN A 496 -36.47 44.69 12.30
C ASN A 496 -34.98 44.78 12.74
N GLY A 497 -34.13 43.88 12.25
CA GLY A 497 -32.71 43.83 12.62
C GLY A 497 -31.80 44.74 11.79
N ASN A 498 -30.66 45.12 12.37
CA ASN A 498 -29.60 45.89 11.73
C ASN A 498 -28.58 44.96 11.04
N ALA A 499 -28.48 45.04 9.71
CA ALA A 499 -27.58 44.21 8.92
C ALA A 499 -26.08 44.48 9.15
N ALA A 500 -25.68 45.69 9.55
CA ALA A 500 -24.28 45.99 9.85
C ALA A 500 -23.83 45.32 11.16
N ALA A 501 -24.69 45.38 12.20
CA ALA A 501 -24.48 44.63 13.43
C ALA A 501 -24.52 43.11 13.18
N GLY A 502 -25.44 42.64 12.33
CA GLY A 502 -25.53 41.23 11.93
C GLY A 502 -24.26 40.69 11.30
N LYS A 503 -23.61 41.48 10.45
CA LYS A 503 -22.32 41.15 9.84
C LYS A 503 -21.23 40.97 10.90
N GLN A 504 -21.11 41.90 11.85
CA GLN A 504 -20.14 41.82 12.95
C GLN A 504 -20.35 40.56 13.81
N ILE A 505 -21.60 40.19 14.09
CA ILE A 505 -21.93 38.96 14.83
C ILE A 505 -21.49 37.71 14.05
N VAL A 506 -21.75 37.65 12.73
CA VAL A 506 -21.29 36.54 11.88
C VAL A 506 -19.75 36.43 11.85
N GLU A 507 -19.05 37.55 11.85
CA GLU A 507 -17.58 37.63 11.88
C GLU A 507 -16.97 37.21 13.23
N THR A 508 -17.68 37.39 14.35
CA THR A 508 -17.11 37.24 15.71
C THR A 508 -17.62 36.03 16.52
N VAL A 509 -18.88 35.61 16.36
CA VAL A 509 -19.47 34.50 17.13
C VAL A 509 -19.06 33.11 16.61
N GLY A 510 -18.23 33.06 15.56
CA GLY A 510 -17.64 31.82 15.06
C GLY A 510 -18.42 31.13 13.94
N CYS A 511 -19.36 31.82 13.29
CA CYS A 511 -20.10 31.28 12.14
C CYS A 511 -19.17 30.77 11.03
N PHE A 512 -18.05 31.46 10.78
CA PHE A 512 -17.01 31.04 9.83
C PHE A 512 -16.21 29.78 10.23
N GLY A 513 -16.37 29.28 11.47
CA GLY A 513 -15.85 27.97 11.86
C GLY A 513 -16.55 26.80 11.15
N CYS A 514 -17.74 27.03 10.58
CA CYS A 514 -18.49 26.03 9.81
C CYS A 514 -18.93 26.52 8.43
N HIS A 515 -19.33 27.80 8.31
CA HIS A 515 -19.89 28.39 7.09
C HIS A 515 -18.83 29.19 6.30
N ALA A 516 -19.15 29.47 5.03
CA ALA A 516 -18.44 30.45 4.21
C ALA A 516 -19.46 31.44 3.64
N ILE A 517 -18.99 32.60 3.18
CA ILE A 517 -19.78 33.59 2.43
C ILE A 517 -18.95 34.01 1.22
N GLY A 518 -19.52 33.87 0.02
CA GLY A 518 -18.86 34.23 -1.25
C GLY A 518 -18.05 33.09 -1.88
N PRO A 519 -17.40 33.35 -3.03
CA PRO A 519 -16.78 32.32 -3.85
C PRO A 519 -15.65 31.60 -3.11
N ILE A 520 -15.67 30.28 -3.22
CA ILE A 520 -14.65 29.40 -2.66
C ILE A 520 -13.68 29.06 -3.78
N GLN A 521 -12.39 29.39 -3.62
CA GLN A 521 -11.37 28.86 -4.52
C GLN A 521 -11.30 27.34 -4.34
N GLU A 522 -11.58 26.59 -5.41
CA GLU A 522 -11.72 25.13 -5.39
C GLU A 522 -10.41 24.38 -5.11
N ALA A 523 -9.27 25.08 -5.11
CA ALA A 523 -7.96 24.59 -4.67
C ALA A 523 -7.88 24.38 -3.13
N ALA A 524 -8.93 23.80 -2.56
CA ALA A 524 -9.04 23.44 -1.17
C ALA A 524 -8.22 22.17 -0.90
N ASN A 525 -7.02 22.33 -0.32
CA ASN A 525 -6.36 21.31 0.50
C ASN A 525 -7.43 20.56 1.32
N GLN A 526 -7.36 19.23 1.41
CA GLN A 526 -8.35 18.36 2.08
C GLN A 526 -8.80 18.88 3.46
N THR A 527 -7.88 19.50 4.19
CA THR A 527 -8.15 20.20 5.46
C THR A 527 -9.28 21.24 5.36
N GLN A 528 -9.33 22.02 4.28
CA GLN A 528 -10.38 23.02 4.03
C GLN A 528 -11.71 22.40 3.59
N ILE A 529 -11.69 21.24 2.91
CA ILE A 529 -12.91 20.49 2.57
C ILE A 529 -13.55 19.95 3.86
N ARG A 530 -12.73 19.37 4.74
CA ARG A 530 -13.16 18.81 6.04
C ARG A 530 -13.70 19.86 7.02
N ARG A 531 -13.09 21.06 7.08
CA ARG A 531 -13.49 22.14 8.02
C ARG A 531 -14.81 22.82 7.70
N ARG A 532 -15.44 22.55 6.54
CA ARG A 532 -16.67 23.23 6.08
C ARG A 532 -17.91 22.36 6.30
N HIS A 533 -18.29 22.20 7.57
CA HIS A 533 -19.51 21.48 7.96
C HIS A 533 -20.80 22.22 7.61
N GLY A 534 -20.76 23.56 7.61
CA GLY A 534 -21.84 24.43 7.18
C GLY A 534 -21.85 24.63 5.67
N PHE A 535 -23.04 24.86 5.10
CA PHE A 535 -23.14 25.26 3.70
C PHE A 535 -22.74 26.73 3.54
N ASN A 536 -22.00 27.07 2.48
CA ASN A 536 -21.77 28.47 2.08
C ASN A 536 -23.12 29.23 1.99
N LEU A 537 -23.20 30.39 2.66
CA LEU A 537 -24.39 31.22 2.83
C LEU A 537 -24.56 32.28 1.72
N GLU A 538 -23.77 32.22 0.65
CA GLU A 538 -24.00 33.04 -0.54
C GLU A 538 -25.44 32.91 -1.04
N ASN A 539 -26.01 34.04 -1.48
CA ASN A 539 -27.34 34.16 -2.09
C ASN A 539 -28.51 33.73 -1.18
N GLN A 540 -28.29 33.55 0.13
CA GLN A 540 -29.30 33.04 1.08
C GLN A 540 -30.57 33.92 1.15
N GLY A 541 -30.46 35.23 0.95
CA GLY A 541 -31.60 36.16 0.89
C GLY A 541 -32.49 36.01 -0.35
N SER A 542 -32.01 35.29 -1.38
CA SER A 542 -32.79 34.91 -2.57
C SER A 542 -33.43 33.52 -2.44
N LYS A 543 -33.30 32.86 -1.27
CA LYS A 543 -33.77 31.48 -1.03
C LYS A 543 -34.88 31.34 0.01
N VAL A 544 -34.81 32.09 1.10
CA VAL A 544 -35.75 32.01 2.23
C VAL A 544 -36.08 33.41 2.74
N SER A 545 -37.22 33.56 3.39
CA SER A 545 -37.56 34.82 4.07
C SER A 545 -36.64 35.11 5.25
N GLN A 546 -36.47 36.40 5.57
CA GLN A 546 -35.75 36.83 6.78
C GLN A 546 -36.35 36.24 8.06
N SER A 547 -37.68 36.07 8.14
CA SER A 547 -38.36 35.42 9.27
C SER A 547 -37.96 33.95 9.43
N TRP A 548 -37.75 33.22 8.33
CA TRP A 548 -37.23 31.85 8.38
C TRP A 548 -35.77 31.81 8.84
N ILE A 549 -34.93 32.74 8.35
CA ILE A 549 -33.53 32.85 8.79
C ILE A 549 -33.45 33.14 10.29
N TYR A 550 -34.28 34.06 10.80
CA TYR A 550 -34.36 34.37 12.23
C TYR A 550 -34.66 33.11 13.05
N ASN A 551 -35.71 32.37 12.69
CA ASN A 551 -36.09 31.15 13.42
C ASN A 551 -34.99 30.08 13.35
N TRP A 552 -34.33 29.92 12.20
CA TRP A 552 -33.20 29.00 12.04
C TRP A 552 -31.98 29.40 12.89
N VAL A 553 -31.63 30.69 12.94
CA VAL A 553 -30.45 31.18 13.67
C VAL A 553 -30.69 31.24 15.19
N LYS A 554 -31.92 31.54 15.62
CA LYS A 554 -32.31 31.60 17.03
C LYS A 554 -32.32 30.22 17.69
N ASP A 555 -32.91 29.24 17.00
CA ASP A 555 -32.91 27.83 17.40
C ASP A 555 -33.00 26.93 16.15
N PRO A 556 -31.86 26.39 15.68
CA PRO A 556 -31.84 25.48 14.54
C PRO A 556 -32.71 24.22 14.75
N THR A 557 -32.80 23.71 15.98
CA THR A 557 -33.47 22.44 16.29
C THR A 557 -34.99 22.56 16.28
N GLN A 558 -35.53 23.76 16.57
CA GLN A 558 -36.97 24.04 16.37
C GLN A 558 -37.36 23.90 14.89
N VAL A 559 -36.47 24.19 13.95
CA VAL A 559 -36.75 24.09 12.51
C VAL A 559 -36.47 22.68 11.98
N TRP A 560 -35.30 22.10 12.31
CA TRP A 560 -34.96 20.71 11.96
C TRP A 560 -34.29 20.02 13.16
N PRO A 561 -34.96 19.09 13.85
CA PRO A 561 -34.42 18.43 15.04
C PRO A 561 -33.04 17.78 14.83
N ASP A 562 -32.81 17.15 13.67
CA ASP A 562 -31.53 16.48 13.38
C ASP A 562 -30.41 17.44 12.93
N THR A 563 -30.62 18.76 12.91
CA THR A 563 -29.62 19.70 12.37
C THR A 563 -28.23 19.57 13.02
N LYS A 564 -27.16 19.79 12.25
CA LYS A 564 -25.79 19.85 12.78
C LYS A 564 -25.40 21.23 13.31
N MET A 565 -26.21 22.25 13.05
CA MET A 565 -25.92 23.61 13.52
C MET A 565 -26.30 23.70 15.01
N PRO A 566 -25.35 23.96 15.93
CA PRO A 566 -25.68 24.13 17.34
C PRO A 566 -26.42 25.46 17.55
N SER A 567 -27.16 25.57 18.66
CA SER A 567 -27.62 26.89 19.11
C SER A 567 -26.41 27.74 19.52
N LEU A 568 -26.22 28.86 18.83
CA LEU A 568 -25.17 29.84 19.13
C LEU A 568 -25.52 30.73 20.35
N ARG A 569 -26.63 30.45 21.04
CA ARG A 569 -27.13 31.17 22.23
C ARG A 569 -27.37 32.67 22.02
N LEU A 570 -27.52 33.10 20.77
CA LEU A 570 -27.84 34.49 20.41
C LEU A 570 -29.13 34.95 21.09
N THR A 571 -29.13 36.19 21.55
CA THR A 571 -30.33 36.93 21.95
C THR A 571 -31.28 37.10 20.76
N GLU A 572 -32.50 37.51 21.03
CA GLU A 572 -33.48 37.78 19.97
C GLU A 572 -33.09 38.96 19.08
N GLU A 573 -32.38 39.96 19.61
CA GLU A 573 -31.90 41.09 18.82
C GLU A 573 -30.72 40.67 17.92
N GLU A 574 -29.73 39.96 18.47
CA GLU A 574 -28.61 39.43 17.68
C GLU A 574 -29.08 38.49 16.56
N ALA A 575 -30.05 37.62 16.85
CA ALA A 575 -30.64 36.74 15.84
C ALA A 575 -31.38 37.54 14.74
N ALA A 576 -32.07 38.64 15.09
CA ALA A 576 -32.71 39.52 14.11
C ALA A 576 -31.68 40.28 13.25
N ASN A 577 -30.60 40.75 13.86
CA ASN A 577 -29.47 41.41 13.20
C ASN A 577 -28.79 40.47 12.20
N VAL A 578 -28.43 39.25 12.63
CA VAL A 578 -27.87 38.21 11.74
C VAL A 578 -28.83 37.84 10.62
N ALA A 579 -30.13 37.71 10.91
CA ALA A 579 -31.13 37.44 9.88
C ALA A 579 -31.23 38.57 8.85
N ALA A 580 -31.16 39.84 9.27
CA ALA A 580 -31.14 40.99 8.37
C ALA A 580 -29.92 40.96 7.44
N TYR A 581 -28.72 40.69 7.98
CA TYR A 581 -27.50 40.56 7.18
C TYR A 581 -27.59 39.43 6.15
N LEU A 582 -27.93 38.21 6.59
CA LEU A 582 -28.05 37.06 5.70
C LEU A 582 -29.17 37.22 4.66
N SER A 583 -30.24 37.95 4.99
CA SER A 583 -31.31 38.28 4.05
C SER A 583 -30.92 39.37 3.04
N SER A 584 -29.86 40.15 3.27
CA SER A 584 -29.32 41.08 2.27
C SER A 584 -28.39 40.40 1.24
N LEU A 585 -27.97 39.16 1.49
CA LEU A 585 -27.16 38.38 0.56
C LEU A 585 -28.03 37.84 -0.57
N LYS A 586 -28.30 38.67 -1.58
CA LYS A 586 -29.15 38.37 -2.73
C LYS A 586 -28.38 38.21 -4.04
N ASN A 587 -28.98 37.47 -4.97
CA ASN A 587 -28.58 37.37 -6.37
C ASN A 587 -29.73 37.84 -7.29
N PRO A 588 -29.78 39.13 -7.66
CA PRO A 588 -30.85 39.68 -8.48
C PRO A 588 -30.95 39.05 -9.88
N GLU A 589 -29.82 38.68 -10.49
CA GLU A 589 -29.79 38.04 -11.81
C GLU A 589 -30.51 36.69 -11.78
N TRP A 590 -30.24 35.88 -10.75
CA TRP A 590 -30.92 34.61 -10.53
C TRP A 590 -32.40 34.79 -10.15
N GLU A 591 -32.74 35.79 -9.34
CA GLU A 591 -34.13 36.15 -9.02
C GLU A 591 -34.93 36.48 -10.30
N GLN A 592 -34.32 37.21 -11.25
CA GLN A 592 -34.95 37.66 -12.50
C GLN A 592 -34.92 36.63 -13.64
N LYS A 593 -34.09 35.57 -13.57
CA LYS A 593 -34.02 34.51 -14.59
C LYS A 593 -35.45 34.01 -14.99
N PRO A 594 -35.84 33.97 -16.27
CA PRO A 594 -37.10 33.35 -16.67
C PRO A 594 -37.06 31.84 -16.44
N LEU A 595 -38.21 31.22 -16.15
CA LEU A 595 -38.37 29.77 -16.24
C LEU A 595 -38.82 29.38 -17.65
N PRO A 596 -38.41 28.21 -18.18
CA PRO A 596 -39.00 27.62 -19.37
C PRO A 596 -40.52 27.44 -19.22
N GLU A 597 -41.23 27.55 -20.34
CA GLU A 597 -42.65 27.23 -20.41
C GLU A 597 -42.86 25.71 -20.25
N ILE A 598 -43.94 25.32 -19.57
CA ILE A 598 -44.28 23.91 -19.34
C ILE A 598 -45.14 23.43 -20.51
N ASP A 599 -44.56 22.60 -21.37
CA ASP A 599 -45.29 21.96 -22.44
C ASP A 599 -46.08 20.74 -21.93
N GLN A 600 -47.41 20.81 -22.00
CA GLN A 600 -48.31 19.73 -21.58
C GLN A 600 -48.16 18.46 -22.42
N ALA A 601 -47.80 18.57 -23.71
CA ALA A 601 -47.53 17.41 -24.54
C ALA A 601 -46.26 16.68 -24.07
N ALA A 602 -45.24 17.43 -23.63
CA ALA A 602 -44.03 16.84 -23.05
C ALA A 602 -44.29 16.16 -21.69
N LEU A 603 -45.19 16.72 -20.85
CA LEU A 603 -45.66 16.05 -19.63
C LEU A 603 -46.39 14.74 -19.97
N ASP A 604 -47.27 14.76 -20.98
CA ASP A 604 -48.04 13.60 -21.42
C ASP A 604 -47.14 12.47 -21.96
N ASP A 605 -46.13 12.81 -22.77
CA ASP A 605 -45.17 11.84 -23.30
C ASP A 605 -44.35 11.16 -22.20
N VAL A 606 -43.84 11.92 -21.21
CA VAL A 606 -43.11 11.35 -20.05
C VAL A 606 -44.04 10.52 -19.18
N THR A 607 -45.29 10.95 -18.98
CA THR A 607 -46.30 10.20 -18.22
C THR A 607 -46.59 8.86 -18.87
N VAL A 608 -46.74 8.83 -20.20
CA VAL A 608 -46.97 7.59 -20.98
C VAL A 608 -45.73 6.69 -20.98
N GLU A 609 -44.50 7.23 -21.04
CA GLU A 609 -43.27 6.44 -20.89
C GLU A 609 -43.28 5.59 -19.61
N PHE A 610 -43.67 6.18 -18.48
CA PHE A 610 -43.77 5.46 -17.21
C PHE A 610 -44.98 4.51 -17.14
N LEU A 611 -46.14 4.88 -17.70
CA LEU A 611 -47.31 3.99 -17.74
C LEU A 611 -47.05 2.72 -18.59
N ARG A 612 -46.31 2.84 -19.69
CA ARG A 612 -45.88 1.71 -20.55
C ARG A 612 -45.01 0.68 -19.83
N THR A 613 -44.40 1.02 -18.69
CA THR A 613 -43.57 0.07 -17.93
C THR A 613 -44.40 -1.12 -17.39
N ASN A 614 -45.71 -0.92 -17.19
CA ASN A 614 -46.61 -1.95 -16.62
C ASN A 614 -47.93 -2.11 -17.41
N SER A 615 -48.01 -1.64 -18.65
CA SER A 615 -49.17 -1.84 -19.53
C SER A 615 -48.82 -1.60 -21.01
N THR A 616 -49.66 -2.09 -21.93
CA THR A 616 -49.51 -1.85 -23.36
C THR A 616 -49.62 -0.35 -23.72
N ASP A 617 -49.18 0.06 -24.91
CA ASP A 617 -49.28 1.47 -25.34
C ASP A 617 -50.73 1.97 -25.36
N ILE A 618 -51.67 1.11 -25.79
CA ILE A 618 -53.10 1.45 -25.85
C ILE A 618 -53.62 1.73 -24.43
N GLU A 619 -53.38 0.81 -23.49
CA GLU A 619 -53.78 0.98 -22.08
C GLU A 619 -53.11 2.18 -21.41
N ALA A 620 -51.83 2.44 -21.71
CA ALA A 620 -51.10 3.59 -21.19
C ALA A 620 -51.70 4.91 -21.68
N ARG A 621 -52.08 4.99 -22.96
CA ARG A 621 -52.73 6.18 -23.54
C ARG A 621 -54.17 6.36 -23.06
N GLU A 622 -54.95 5.29 -22.89
CA GLU A 622 -56.29 5.40 -22.29
C GLU A 622 -56.22 5.83 -20.81
N LYS A 623 -55.26 5.32 -20.03
CA LYS A 623 -55.02 5.79 -18.66
C LYS A 623 -54.66 7.28 -18.64
N LEU A 624 -53.77 7.74 -19.54
CA LEU A 624 -53.39 9.15 -19.64
C LEU A 624 -54.62 10.07 -19.89
N LYS A 625 -55.53 9.68 -20.78
CA LYS A 625 -56.77 10.45 -21.07
C LYS A 625 -57.66 10.60 -19.85
N GLY A 626 -57.66 9.61 -18.94
CA GLY A 626 -58.42 9.64 -17.69
C GLY A 626 -57.76 10.43 -16.56
N MET A 627 -56.53 10.93 -16.74
CA MET A 627 -55.79 11.65 -15.69
C MET A 627 -55.93 13.17 -15.81
N THR A 628 -56.22 13.84 -14.70
CA THR A 628 -56.11 15.30 -14.60
C THR A 628 -54.65 15.77 -14.68
N GLU A 629 -54.42 17.04 -14.98
CA GLU A 629 -53.06 17.63 -14.98
C GLU A 629 -52.35 17.44 -13.63
N GLU A 630 -53.07 17.58 -12.51
CA GLU A 630 -52.54 17.28 -11.18
C GLU A 630 -52.11 15.81 -11.06
N GLN A 631 -52.98 14.87 -11.44
CA GLN A 631 -52.67 13.44 -11.40
C GLN A 631 -51.46 13.08 -12.28
N LYS A 632 -51.33 13.69 -13.46
CA LYS A 632 -50.18 13.55 -14.36
C LYS A 632 -48.89 14.04 -13.69
N ASN A 633 -48.89 15.26 -13.16
CA ASN A 633 -47.75 15.83 -12.45
C ASN A 633 -47.35 14.99 -11.22
N LEU A 634 -48.32 14.55 -10.40
CA LEU A 634 -48.03 13.74 -9.21
C LEU A 634 -47.48 12.36 -9.56
N TYR A 635 -48.10 11.64 -10.50
CA TYR A 635 -47.61 10.32 -10.94
C TYR A 635 -46.22 10.43 -11.56
N THR A 636 -46.01 11.38 -12.46
CA THR A 636 -44.74 11.54 -13.17
C THR A 636 -43.64 12.06 -12.22
N GLY A 637 -43.95 12.98 -11.31
CA GLY A 637 -43.03 13.45 -10.27
C GLY A 637 -42.56 12.31 -9.36
N GLU A 638 -43.45 11.44 -8.92
CA GLU A 638 -43.12 10.24 -8.14
C GLU A 638 -42.15 9.31 -8.91
N ARG A 639 -42.48 9.03 -10.18
CA ARG A 639 -41.66 8.15 -11.04
C ARG A 639 -40.28 8.74 -11.33
N LEU A 640 -40.19 10.06 -11.52
CA LEU A 640 -38.91 10.77 -11.72
C LEU A 640 -38.06 10.79 -10.45
N ILE A 641 -38.65 11.06 -9.28
CA ILE A 641 -37.97 10.96 -7.98
C ILE A 641 -37.41 9.54 -7.77
N SER A 642 -38.16 8.52 -8.19
CA SER A 642 -37.69 7.13 -8.17
C SER A 642 -36.56 6.89 -9.17
N ARG A 643 -36.67 7.37 -10.42
CA ARG A 643 -35.70 7.15 -11.51
C ARG A 643 -34.37 7.83 -11.25
N TYR A 644 -34.39 9.07 -10.75
CA TYR A 644 -33.20 9.85 -10.42
C TYR A 644 -32.65 9.57 -9.02
N GLY A 645 -33.34 8.74 -8.21
CA GLY A 645 -32.87 8.35 -6.88
C GLY A 645 -32.77 9.54 -5.92
N CYS A 646 -33.60 10.57 -6.07
CA CYS A 646 -33.50 11.80 -5.27
C CYS A 646 -33.56 11.51 -3.75
N PHE A 647 -34.30 10.46 -3.37
CA PHE A 647 -34.41 9.96 -2.00
C PHE A 647 -33.13 9.36 -1.43
N GLY A 648 -32.12 9.04 -2.25
CA GLY A 648 -30.79 8.65 -1.77
C GLY A 648 -30.07 9.80 -1.07
N CYS A 649 -30.19 11.00 -1.64
CA CYS A 649 -29.62 12.23 -1.09
C CYS A 649 -30.58 12.99 -0.17
N HIS A 650 -31.90 12.86 -0.34
CA HIS A 650 -32.89 13.65 0.38
C HIS A 650 -33.85 12.80 1.23
N ASN A 651 -34.38 13.38 2.31
CA ASN A 651 -35.60 12.87 2.90
C ASN A 651 -36.77 13.37 2.05
N VAL A 652 -37.46 12.45 1.37
CA VAL A 652 -38.60 12.73 0.49
C VAL A 652 -39.78 11.92 1.01
N PRO A 653 -40.91 12.55 1.35
CA PRO A 653 -42.08 11.83 1.84
C PRO A 653 -42.57 10.79 0.83
N GLY A 654 -42.88 9.58 1.30
CA GLY A 654 -43.28 8.44 0.46
C GLY A 654 -42.12 7.56 -0.02
N PHE A 655 -40.86 7.99 0.17
CA PHE A 655 -39.64 7.25 -0.21
C PHE A 655 -38.79 6.81 0.99
N GLU A 656 -39.35 6.80 2.20
CA GLU A 656 -38.62 6.48 3.45
C GLU A 656 -38.07 5.05 3.47
N LYS A 657 -38.68 4.13 2.70
CA LYS A 657 -38.28 2.72 2.59
C LYS A 657 -37.73 2.35 1.20
N ALA A 658 -37.53 3.33 0.32
CA ALA A 658 -37.05 3.09 -1.03
C ALA A 658 -35.59 2.58 -1.03
N GLN A 659 -35.30 1.59 -1.87
CA GLN A 659 -33.96 1.00 -1.98
C GLN A 659 -33.04 1.86 -2.85
N PRO A 660 -31.72 1.89 -2.58
CA PRO A 660 -30.76 2.63 -3.41
C PRO A 660 -30.81 2.20 -4.88
N ILE A 661 -30.68 3.15 -5.82
CA ILE A 661 -30.86 2.93 -7.27
C ILE A 661 -29.60 2.47 -8.01
N GLY A 662 -28.42 2.63 -7.40
CA GLY A 662 -27.13 2.31 -7.98
C GLY A 662 -26.70 0.89 -7.62
N THR A 663 -25.78 0.34 -8.43
CA THR A 663 -25.18 -0.97 -8.15
C THR A 663 -24.57 -1.02 -6.75
N GLU A 664 -24.58 -2.19 -6.12
CA GLU A 664 -23.75 -2.45 -4.95
C GLU A 664 -22.27 -2.29 -5.31
N LEU A 665 -21.52 -1.60 -4.44
CA LEU A 665 -20.09 -1.30 -4.64
C LEU A 665 -19.17 -2.09 -3.69
N THR A 666 -19.70 -3.12 -3.02
CA THR A 666 -18.97 -3.99 -2.08
C THR A 666 -17.73 -4.65 -2.71
N GLU A 667 -17.79 -5.03 -3.99
CA GLU A 667 -16.67 -5.61 -4.76
C GLU A 667 -16.04 -4.61 -5.77
N ALA A 668 -16.41 -3.33 -5.73
CA ALA A 668 -15.94 -2.36 -6.71
C ALA A 668 -14.45 -2.04 -6.49
N GLY A 669 -13.59 -2.57 -7.37
CA GLY A 669 -12.13 -2.46 -7.24
C GLY A 669 -11.49 -3.53 -6.34
N SER A 670 -12.21 -4.62 -6.04
CA SER A 670 -11.64 -5.83 -5.40
C SER A 670 -11.28 -6.94 -6.40
N LYS A 671 -11.22 -6.60 -7.70
CA LYS A 671 -10.84 -7.43 -8.85
C LYS A 671 -9.76 -6.69 -9.63
#